data_AF-A0A7D8UD53-F1
#
_entry.id   AF-A0A7D8UD53-F1
#
_cell.length_a   1.000
_cell.length_b   1.000
_cell.length_c   1.000
_cell.angle_alpha   90.00
_cell.angle_beta   90.00
_cell.angle_gamma   90.00
#
_symmetry.space_group_name_H-M   'P 1'
#
loop_
_entity.id
_entity.type
_entity.pdbx_description
1 polymer ?
#
loop_
_entity_poly.entity_id
_entity_poly.type
_entity_poly.pdbx_seq_one_letter_code
_entity_poly.pdbx_strand_id
1 'polypeptide(L)'
;QFSFDSIVTGPYTLRPSKSDSVTDITAHDASLVLRHVAGLQTLSATQLVAADVNRSGAVTALDAAYILQKSVGLIAGTFPGAGKHWDFLPDERTYPLFGSSLQNQDFTAVLIGDVSGNWNSGAGQGQGFDDGSWGAQAMATLSLDHAVGNVGAIANMPLNLSRNGTQPHSLDLQIHYDPERLRFVGITSDSDWSSAHRLASPGVVRVAMAGAETVTDNDVLLNAEFEIVANVRTPARVTLAQALLDEGLVGAVLQHGYVGAVELPQAGMTSLYTSNNSPELTGTIDDHSATVEVLLDGQTYQAINQGNGTWLLPAGTIDPPLVDGSYDVVILATDSLSRIGTTELEDGIIVDRLAPRVAGAFVRGTTWSAGYLQVLQNNGLGSAFGGFRLADGAGQLAVNNRVTWQLINQIAVGFDQDVIVDPTAMRLFGSGDIAYTVAEGGFAYDPVSYIARWDLAQPIPLGKFLISLQADKIVDQAGNALDGEWVTSQTTYDSSGDGTAGGDFNFRFDYLPGDINLNGQTNLADSNQIRVLGTRLPDATNFRMDVNASNQINLADSNIIRSMGTRTLFGVSEPTNPPVPPDGGFGGMGAAGGFAIAGGEDDSSQDATVPGALPGIGGLPGMVGGSGANSGTNPESGDARESLGEPPPTMLPVDGGTDVTTPAPLMIDLVFEQFAASAAEDSAADEQPPDLLENSPLLPGLDTFW
;
A
#
# COMPACT_ATOMS: atom_id res chain seq x y z
N GLN A 1 -26.74 -39.02 55.38
CA GLN A 1 -27.38 -40.08 56.18
C GLN A 1 -28.75 -39.59 56.60
N PHE A 2 -29.82 -40.32 56.28
CA PHE A 2 -31.18 -39.98 56.71
C PHE A 2 -31.48 -40.71 58.02
N SER A 3 -31.99 -40.00 59.02
CA SER A 3 -32.56 -40.59 60.24
C SER A 3 -34.00 -40.13 60.37
N PHE A 4 -34.89 -41.05 60.72
CA PHE A 4 -36.28 -40.75 61.02
C PHE A 4 -36.52 -41.14 62.48
N ASP A 5 -36.57 -40.15 63.35
CA ASP A 5 -36.74 -40.35 64.78
C ASP A 5 -38.22 -40.29 65.17
N SER A 6 -38.59 -40.93 66.29
CA SER A 6 -39.93 -40.87 66.88
C SER A 6 -41.08 -41.38 65.98
N ILE A 7 -40.81 -42.37 65.11
CA ILE A 7 -41.86 -43.05 64.34
C ILE A 7 -42.73 -43.89 65.30
N VAL A 8 -44.05 -43.65 65.27
CA VAL A 8 -45.04 -44.40 66.06
C VAL A 8 -45.10 -45.87 65.61
N THR A 9 -45.39 -46.81 66.52
CA THR A 9 -45.53 -48.21 66.11
C THR A 9 -46.68 -48.40 65.13
N GLY A 10 -46.38 -48.93 63.94
CA GLY A 10 -47.37 -49.15 62.89
C GLY A 10 -46.78 -49.65 61.57
N PRO A 11 -47.62 -49.91 60.55
CA PRO A 11 -47.17 -50.26 59.22
C PRO A 11 -46.66 -49.02 58.47
N TYR A 12 -45.50 -49.14 57.81
CA TYR A 12 -44.91 -48.07 57.00
C TYR A 12 -44.39 -48.57 55.66
N THR A 13 -44.44 -47.70 54.65
CA THR A 13 -43.77 -47.90 53.37
C THR A 13 -42.85 -46.72 53.13
N LEU A 14 -41.56 -47.00 52.90
CA LEU A 14 -40.54 -46.01 52.66
C LEU A 14 -40.20 -46.02 51.15
N ARG A 15 -40.38 -44.87 50.51
CA ARG A 15 -40.08 -44.64 49.08
C ARG A 15 -39.11 -43.48 48.93
N PRO A 16 -37.90 -43.70 48.38
CA PRO A 16 -36.97 -42.63 48.07
C PRO A 16 -37.40 -41.88 46.79
N SER A 17 -37.02 -40.62 46.69
CA SER A 17 -37.14 -39.84 45.45
C SER A 17 -36.02 -38.81 45.37
N LYS A 18 -35.62 -38.47 44.14
CA LYS A 18 -34.59 -37.47 43.84
C LYS A 18 -34.98 -36.74 42.54
N SER A 19 -34.75 -35.43 42.50
CA SER A 19 -35.23 -34.53 41.43
C SER A 19 -34.20 -33.49 40.99
N ASP A 20 -32.92 -33.67 41.34
CA ASP A 20 -31.86 -32.78 40.90
C ASP A 20 -31.56 -32.97 39.40
N SER A 21 -30.93 -31.93 38.83
CA SER A 21 -30.49 -31.94 37.43
C SER A 21 -29.34 -32.93 37.26
N VAL A 22 -29.29 -33.53 36.08
CA VAL A 22 -28.34 -34.58 35.73
C VAL A 22 -27.31 -34.01 34.76
N THR A 23 -26.04 -33.95 35.17
CA THR A 23 -24.93 -33.45 34.34
C THR A 23 -23.91 -34.50 33.94
N ASP A 24 -24.00 -35.70 34.53
CA ASP A 24 -22.88 -36.65 34.56
C ASP A 24 -23.00 -37.77 33.50
N ILE A 25 -24.01 -37.69 32.63
CA ILE A 25 -24.19 -38.62 31.51
C ILE A 25 -23.28 -38.20 30.35
N THR A 26 -22.33 -39.06 29.98
CA THR A 26 -21.28 -38.76 29.00
C THR A 26 -21.27 -39.74 27.81
N ALA A 27 -20.38 -39.51 26.84
CA ALA A 27 -20.14 -40.46 25.77
C ALA A 27 -19.51 -41.78 26.27
N HIS A 28 -18.81 -41.75 27.41
CA HIS A 28 -18.19 -42.95 27.97
C HIS A 28 -19.25 -43.94 28.46
N ASP A 29 -20.35 -43.46 29.04
CA ASP A 29 -21.50 -44.31 29.40
C ASP A 29 -22.05 -45.08 28.20
N ALA A 30 -22.19 -44.39 27.06
CA ALA A 30 -22.61 -45.03 25.82
C ALA A 30 -21.60 -46.07 25.34
N SER A 31 -20.30 -45.82 25.49
CA SER A 31 -19.25 -46.80 25.15
C SER A 31 -19.35 -48.06 26.01
N LEU A 32 -19.65 -47.94 27.31
CA LEU A 32 -19.85 -49.08 28.21
C LEU A 32 -21.06 -49.93 27.77
N VAL A 33 -22.14 -49.28 27.33
CA VAL A 33 -23.30 -49.97 26.74
C VAL A 33 -22.93 -50.70 25.46
N LEU A 34 -22.23 -50.05 24.51
CA LEU A 34 -21.81 -50.66 23.25
C LEU A 34 -20.87 -51.85 23.48
N ARG A 35 -19.93 -51.73 24.41
CA ARG A 35 -19.02 -52.82 24.82
C ARG A 35 -19.76 -53.99 25.44
N HIS A 36 -20.81 -53.72 26.22
CA HIS A 36 -21.66 -54.78 26.77
C HIS A 36 -22.41 -55.53 25.69
N VAL A 37 -23.03 -54.80 24.77
CA VAL A 37 -23.77 -55.36 23.64
C VAL A 37 -22.84 -56.17 22.72
N ALA A 38 -21.59 -55.75 22.55
CA ALA A 38 -20.56 -56.46 21.81
C ALA A 38 -19.94 -57.67 22.56
N GLY A 39 -20.32 -57.90 23.82
CA GLY A 39 -19.76 -58.98 24.65
C GLY A 39 -18.32 -58.74 25.13
N LEU A 40 -17.81 -57.52 24.97
CA LEU A 40 -16.46 -57.12 25.40
C LEU A 40 -16.41 -56.73 26.88
N GLN A 41 -17.57 -56.44 27.49
CA GLN A 41 -17.67 -56.05 28.90
C GLN A 41 -18.94 -56.59 29.56
N THR A 42 -18.83 -57.04 30.81
CA THR A 42 -20.01 -57.45 31.60
C THR A 42 -20.39 -56.33 32.56
N LEU A 43 -21.62 -55.82 32.46
CA LEU A 43 -22.15 -54.80 33.35
C LEU A 43 -22.70 -55.43 34.65
N SER A 44 -22.55 -54.72 35.76
CA SER A 44 -23.18 -55.08 37.04
C SER A 44 -24.71 -54.91 36.99
N ALA A 45 -25.43 -55.50 37.96
CA ALA A 45 -26.89 -55.41 38.00
C ALA A 45 -27.41 -53.96 38.04
N THR A 46 -26.72 -53.06 38.75
CA THR A 46 -27.05 -51.62 38.80
C THR A 46 -26.74 -50.92 37.48
N GLN A 47 -25.64 -51.29 36.82
CA GLN A 47 -25.26 -50.74 35.51
C GLN A 47 -26.20 -51.19 34.40
N LEU A 48 -26.74 -52.42 34.46
CA LEU A 48 -27.77 -52.87 33.52
C LEU A 48 -29.05 -52.03 33.64
N VAL A 49 -29.43 -51.66 34.86
CA VAL A 49 -30.57 -50.74 35.10
C VAL A 49 -30.27 -49.34 34.59
N ALA A 50 -29.04 -48.84 34.75
CA ALA A 50 -28.64 -47.55 34.21
C ALA A 50 -28.58 -47.56 32.66
N ALA A 51 -28.16 -48.69 32.08
CA ALA A 51 -27.95 -48.85 30.64
C ALA A 51 -29.25 -49.02 29.85
N ASP A 52 -30.31 -49.63 30.41
CA ASP A 52 -31.63 -49.75 29.74
C ASP A 52 -32.43 -48.43 29.87
N VAL A 53 -31.99 -47.41 29.14
CA VAL A 53 -32.53 -46.05 29.24
C VAL A 53 -33.93 -45.91 28.65
N ASN A 54 -34.32 -46.81 27.73
CA ASN A 54 -35.66 -46.79 27.13
C ASN A 54 -36.67 -47.72 27.85
N ARG A 55 -36.22 -48.50 28.84
CA ARG A 55 -37.01 -49.48 29.60
C ARG A 55 -37.65 -50.57 28.75
N SER A 56 -36.92 -51.04 27.75
CA SER A 56 -37.36 -52.17 26.95
C SER A 56 -37.18 -53.52 27.66
N GLY A 57 -36.38 -53.55 28.73
CA GLY A 57 -35.97 -54.78 29.43
C GLY A 57 -34.74 -55.44 28.82
N ALA A 58 -34.12 -54.83 27.79
CA ALA A 58 -32.88 -55.29 27.17
C ALA A 58 -31.93 -54.11 26.95
N VAL A 59 -30.64 -54.31 27.20
CA VAL A 59 -29.61 -53.31 26.91
C VAL A 59 -29.16 -53.47 25.45
N THR A 60 -29.32 -52.42 24.65
CA THR A 60 -29.08 -52.44 23.20
C THR A 60 -28.27 -51.24 22.71
N ALA A 61 -27.83 -51.26 21.45
CA ALA A 61 -27.17 -50.10 20.84
C ALA A 61 -28.09 -48.87 20.73
N LEU A 62 -29.41 -49.05 20.75
CA LEU A 62 -30.37 -47.94 20.80
C LEU A 62 -30.25 -47.16 22.12
N ASP A 63 -29.98 -47.86 23.22
CA ASP A 63 -29.77 -47.23 24.52
C ASP A 63 -28.50 -46.38 24.53
N ALA A 64 -27.41 -46.91 23.96
CA ALA A 64 -26.17 -46.15 23.76
C ALA A 64 -26.41 -44.88 22.90
N ALA A 65 -27.20 -44.98 21.83
CA ALA A 65 -27.53 -43.83 20.98
C ALA A 65 -28.31 -42.75 21.75
N TYR A 66 -29.24 -43.14 22.62
CA TYR A 66 -29.94 -42.19 23.48
C TYR A 66 -29.00 -41.54 24.50
N ILE A 67 -28.07 -42.29 25.09
CA ILE A 67 -27.06 -41.76 26.01
C ILE A 67 -26.18 -40.72 25.28
N LEU A 68 -25.69 -41.02 24.07
CA LEU A 68 -24.94 -40.06 23.24
C LEU A 68 -25.74 -38.78 22.94
N GLN A 69 -27.02 -38.92 22.58
CA GLN A 69 -27.89 -37.75 22.36
C GLN A 69 -28.10 -36.94 23.64
N LYS A 70 -28.14 -37.61 24.80
CA LYS A 70 -28.27 -36.96 26.11
C LYS A 70 -27.01 -36.18 26.47
N SER A 71 -25.81 -36.71 26.22
CA SER A 71 -24.54 -36.04 26.57
C SER A 71 -24.34 -34.72 25.79
N VAL A 72 -24.70 -34.67 24.50
CA VAL A 72 -24.68 -33.42 23.72
C VAL A 72 -25.90 -32.52 23.97
N GLY A 73 -26.88 -33.00 24.76
CA GLY A 73 -28.08 -32.26 25.12
C GLY A 73 -29.14 -32.18 24.01
N LEU A 74 -29.17 -33.12 23.06
CA LEU A 74 -30.32 -33.28 22.14
C LEU A 74 -31.56 -33.76 22.89
N ILE A 75 -31.38 -34.48 24.01
CA ILE A 75 -32.44 -34.87 24.94
C ILE A 75 -32.39 -33.98 26.18
N ALA A 76 -33.27 -32.97 26.28
CA ALA A 76 -33.28 -32.05 27.42
C ALA A 76 -33.87 -32.69 28.71
N GLY A 77 -34.92 -33.50 28.57
CA GLY A 77 -35.67 -34.10 29.68
C GLY A 77 -35.29 -35.54 30.02
N THR A 78 -36.24 -36.33 30.50
CA THR A 78 -36.03 -37.78 30.71
C THR A 78 -35.85 -38.50 29.39
N PHE A 79 -35.19 -39.66 29.43
CA PHE A 79 -35.07 -40.52 28.26
C PHE A 79 -36.45 -40.95 27.74
N PRO A 80 -36.64 -41.08 26.41
CA PRO A 80 -37.87 -41.59 25.84
C PRO A 80 -38.23 -42.95 26.44
N GLY A 81 -39.40 -43.07 27.08
CA GLY A 81 -39.86 -44.29 27.75
C GLY A 81 -39.50 -44.43 29.24
N ALA A 82 -38.50 -43.71 29.74
CA ALA A 82 -38.09 -43.80 31.16
C ALA A 82 -39.02 -43.04 32.11
N GLY A 83 -39.47 -41.84 31.75
CA GLY A 83 -40.37 -41.02 32.58
C GLY A 83 -39.79 -40.52 33.94
N LYS A 84 -38.56 -40.90 34.30
CA LYS A 84 -37.82 -40.43 35.48
C LYS A 84 -36.31 -40.43 35.18
N HIS A 85 -35.54 -39.70 35.97
CA HIS A 85 -34.06 -39.68 35.89
C HIS A 85 -33.40 -40.68 36.84
N TRP A 86 -34.04 -40.90 37.99
CA TRP A 86 -33.49 -41.69 39.08
C TRP A 86 -34.32 -42.95 39.31
N ASP A 87 -33.63 -44.08 39.33
CA ASP A 87 -34.13 -45.35 39.83
C ASP A 87 -33.56 -45.63 41.23
N PHE A 88 -34.28 -46.43 42.03
CA PHE A 88 -33.86 -46.81 43.37
C PHE A 88 -34.01 -48.31 43.56
N LEU A 89 -33.00 -48.93 44.16
CA LEU A 89 -32.96 -50.37 44.44
C LEU A 89 -32.81 -50.61 45.95
N PRO A 90 -33.78 -51.25 46.62
CA PRO A 90 -35.14 -51.54 46.13
C PRO A 90 -35.93 -50.25 45.87
N ASP A 91 -37.02 -50.32 45.12
CA ASP A 91 -37.87 -49.15 44.81
C ASP A 91 -38.69 -48.68 46.03
N GLU A 92 -39.01 -49.61 46.93
CA GLU A 92 -39.59 -49.34 48.22
C GLU A 92 -39.18 -50.36 49.28
N ARG A 93 -39.32 -49.98 50.56
CA ARG A 93 -39.25 -50.90 51.69
C ARG A 93 -40.53 -50.84 52.47
N THR A 94 -41.12 -52.01 52.73
CA THR A 94 -42.35 -52.12 53.54
C THR A 94 -42.01 -52.71 54.90
N TYR A 95 -42.51 -52.06 55.94
CA TYR A 95 -42.42 -52.46 57.34
C TYR A 95 -43.83 -52.76 57.84
N PRO A 96 -44.29 -54.03 57.84
CA PRO A 96 -45.63 -54.38 58.28
C PRO A 96 -45.94 -54.00 59.73
N LEU A 97 -44.89 -53.92 60.57
CA LEU A 97 -44.96 -53.39 61.94
C LEU A 97 -43.59 -52.84 62.35
N PHE A 98 -43.46 -51.52 62.46
CA PHE A 98 -42.25 -50.86 62.93
C PHE A 98 -42.27 -50.72 64.46
N GLY A 99 -41.66 -51.66 65.18
CA GLY A 99 -41.67 -51.70 66.66
C GLY A 99 -40.37 -51.29 67.35
N SER A 100 -39.28 -51.12 66.59
CA SER A 100 -37.94 -50.82 67.12
C SER A 100 -37.07 -50.14 66.06
N SER A 101 -36.00 -49.46 66.46
CA SER A 101 -35.01 -48.87 65.55
C SER A 101 -34.43 -49.89 64.57
N LEU A 102 -34.36 -49.52 63.29
CA LEU A 102 -33.75 -50.31 62.24
C LEU A 102 -32.57 -49.54 61.66
N GLN A 103 -31.44 -50.22 61.44
CA GLN A 103 -30.25 -49.68 60.77
C GLN A 103 -30.11 -50.32 59.38
N ASN A 104 -29.24 -49.76 58.52
CA ASN A 104 -28.92 -50.26 57.18
C ASN A 104 -30.16 -50.42 56.27
N GLN A 105 -31.09 -49.46 56.35
CA GLN A 105 -32.26 -49.39 55.47
C GLN A 105 -31.93 -48.62 54.20
N ASP A 106 -30.80 -49.00 53.60
CA ASP A 106 -30.19 -48.26 52.49
C ASP A 106 -30.93 -48.51 51.18
N PHE A 107 -30.87 -47.50 50.32
CA PHE A 107 -31.35 -47.50 48.95
C PHE A 107 -30.16 -47.17 48.04
N THR A 108 -29.99 -47.93 46.97
CA THR A 108 -29.03 -47.59 45.92
C THR A 108 -29.74 -46.73 44.89
N ALA A 109 -29.33 -45.47 44.75
CA ALA A 109 -29.78 -44.63 43.65
C ALA A 109 -29.03 -45.04 42.37
N VAL A 110 -29.75 -45.11 41.25
CA VAL A 110 -29.21 -45.38 39.93
C VAL A 110 -29.63 -44.22 39.04
N LEU A 111 -28.65 -43.48 38.52
CA LEU A 111 -28.91 -42.48 37.52
C LEU A 111 -29.09 -43.19 36.17
N ILE A 112 -30.28 -43.09 35.57
CA ILE A 112 -30.54 -43.70 34.27
C ILE A 112 -29.65 -42.97 33.26
N GLY A 113 -28.90 -43.74 32.46
CA GLY A 113 -27.95 -43.23 31.47
C GLY A 113 -26.52 -43.07 31.94
N ASP A 114 -26.24 -43.09 33.25
CA ASP A 114 -24.87 -43.07 33.80
C ASP A 114 -24.47 -44.48 34.25
N VAL A 115 -23.71 -45.13 33.37
CA VAL A 115 -23.24 -46.52 33.49
C VAL A 115 -21.86 -46.57 34.14
N SER A 116 -21.05 -45.51 34.01
CA SER A 116 -19.75 -45.38 34.67
C SER A 116 -19.91 -45.22 36.19
N GLY A 117 -21.04 -44.63 36.62
CA GLY A 117 -21.37 -44.33 38.01
C GLY A 117 -20.69 -43.05 38.51
N ASN A 118 -20.28 -42.16 37.61
CA ASN A 118 -19.53 -40.96 37.94
C ASN A 118 -20.40 -39.89 38.66
N TRP A 119 -21.74 -39.99 38.62
CA TRP A 119 -22.66 -39.10 39.33
C TRP A 119 -22.46 -39.06 40.85
N ASN A 120 -21.90 -40.12 41.44
CA ASN A 120 -21.67 -40.23 42.88
C ASN A 120 -20.27 -39.74 43.30
N SER A 121 -19.47 -39.19 42.38
CA SER A 121 -18.08 -38.74 42.63
C SER A 121 -17.97 -37.29 43.14
N GLY A 122 -18.95 -36.83 43.92
CA GLY A 122 -18.91 -35.53 44.60
C GLY A 122 -17.97 -35.53 45.81
N ALA A 123 -16.72 -35.07 45.59
CA ALA A 123 -15.67 -34.78 46.58
C ALA A 123 -14.92 -35.99 47.19
N GLY A 124 -13.75 -36.30 46.62
CA GLY A 124 -12.61 -36.84 47.39
C GLY A 124 -12.40 -38.35 47.42
N GLN A 125 -13.07 -39.14 46.59
CA GLN A 125 -12.61 -40.48 46.26
C GLN A 125 -12.61 -40.67 44.74
N GLY A 126 -11.57 -40.13 44.11
CA GLY A 126 -10.98 -40.90 43.04
C GLY A 126 -10.65 -42.26 43.63
N GLN A 127 -11.05 -43.35 42.97
CA GLN A 127 -10.20 -44.53 43.05
C GLN A 127 -8.88 -44.13 42.40
N GLY A 128 -8.03 -43.51 43.22
CA GLY A 128 -6.61 -43.45 42.97
C GLY A 128 -6.17 -44.89 42.80
N PHE A 129 -5.69 -45.19 41.60
CA PHE A 129 -4.62 -46.15 41.48
C PHE A 129 -3.48 -45.62 42.35
N ASP A 130 -3.43 -46.06 43.61
CA ASP A 130 -2.20 -46.02 44.39
C ASP A 130 -1.25 -47.05 43.74
N ASP A 131 -0.55 -46.61 42.70
CA ASP A 131 0.82 -47.05 42.45
C ASP A 131 1.66 -45.81 42.16
N GLY A 132 2.53 -45.49 43.11
CA GLY A 132 3.48 -44.38 43.06
C GLY A 132 4.59 -44.59 42.02
N SER A 133 4.21 -44.68 40.75
CA SER A 133 5.09 -44.62 39.61
C SER A 133 4.73 -43.39 38.78
N TRP A 134 5.53 -42.32 38.93
CA TRP A 134 5.51 -41.18 38.01
C TRP A 134 6.22 -41.57 36.70
N GLY A 135 5.78 -42.68 36.09
CA GLY A 135 5.95 -42.89 34.66
C GLY A 135 4.95 -41.99 33.96
N ALA A 136 5.36 -41.28 32.91
CA ALA A 136 4.46 -40.47 32.10
C ALA A 136 3.20 -41.27 31.76
N GLN A 137 2.04 -40.90 32.32
CA GLN A 137 0.76 -41.41 31.83
C GLN A 137 0.74 -41.12 30.33
N ALA A 138 0.57 -42.15 29.51
CA ALA A 138 0.44 -41.98 28.08
C ALA A 138 -0.70 -40.99 27.81
N MET A 139 -0.40 -39.91 27.09
CA MET A 139 -1.36 -38.88 26.71
C MET A 139 -1.68 -39.05 25.23
N ALA A 140 -2.96 -39.07 24.90
CA ALA A 140 -3.39 -38.97 23.52
C ALA A 140 -3.20 -37.52 23.01
N THR A 141 -3.09 -37.34 21.70
CA THR A 141 -3.13 -36.03 21.05
C THR A 141 -4.32 -35.97 20.11
N LEU A 142 -5.16 -34.94 20.28
CA LEU A 142 -6.23 -34.59 19.37
C LEU A 142 -5.82 -33.36 18.58
N SER A 143 -5.76 -33.47 17.26
CA SER A 143 -5.36 -32.38 16.37
C SER A 143 -6.42 -32.08 15.35
N LEU A 144 -6.87 -30.83 15.32
CA LEU A 144 -7.79 -30.33 14.32
C LEU A 144 -7.00 -29.65 13.20
N ASP A 145 -7.08 -30.22 12.00
CA ASP A 145 -6.34 -29.72 10.84
C ASP A 145 -6.83 -28.34 10.38
N HIS A 146 -5.97 -27.63 9.66
CA HIS A 146 -6.28 -26.37 9.04
C HIS A 146 -7.07 -26.58 7.74
N ALA A 147 -7.95 -25.65 7.42
CA ALA A 147 -8.64 -25.61 6.14
C ALA A 147 -8.44 -24.25 5.46
N VAL A 148 -8.56 -24.24 4.13
CA VAL A 148 -8.57 -23.00 3.35
C VAL A 148 -9.81 -22.95 2.46
N GLY A 149 -10.38 -21.76 2.29
CA GLY A 149 -11.54 -21.56 1.44
C GLY A 149 -11.89 -20.09 1.24
N ASN A 150 -12.74 -19.83 0.26
CA ASN A 150 -13.31 -18.50 0.01
C ASN A 150 -14.72 -18.41 0.61
N VAL A 151 -15.26 -17.19 0.72
CA VAL A 151 -16.63 -16.98 1.22
C VAL A 151 -17.63 -17.79 0.38
N GLY A 152 -18.53 -18.51 1.04
CA GLY A 152 -19.50 -19.44 0.44
C GLY A 152 -19.00 -20.88 0.28
N ALA A 153 -17.71 -21.16 0.48
CA ALA A 153 -17.19 -22.52 0.46
C ALA A 153 -17.42 -23.26 1.79
N ILE A 154 -17.42 -24.59 1.73
CA ILE A 154 -17.42 -25.47 2.90
C ILE A 154 -15.97 -25.86 3.22
N ALA A 155 -15.49 -25.44 4.38
CA ALA A 155 -14.21 -25.84 4.96
C ALA A 155 -14.39 -27.14 5.76
N ASN A 156 -13.68 -28.19 5.34
CA ASN A 156 -13.65 -29.48 6.04
C ASN A 156 -12.42 -29.52 6.95
N MET A 157 -12.62 -29.73 8.24
CA MET A 157 -11.55 -29.78 9.25
C MET A 157 -11.49 -31.17 9.90
N PRO A 158 -10.59 -32.05 9.42
CA PRO A 158 -10.33 -33.35 10.04
C PRO A 158 -9.86 -33.22 11.48
N LEU A 159 -10.42 -34.05 12.38
CA LEU A 159 -9.95 -34.23 13.75
C LEU A 159 -9.21 -35.56 13.86
N ASN A 160 -7.89 -35.49 14.01
CA ASN A 160 -6.99 -36.62 14.10
C ASN A 160 -6.75 -37.03 15.56
N LEU A 161 -6.68 -38.35 15.82
CA LEU A 161 -6.30 -38.92 17.12
C LEU A 161 -4.99 -39.70 17.01
N SER A 162 -3.99 -39.29 17.79
CA SER A 162 -2.78 -40.07 18.06
C SER A 162 -2.85 -40.61 19.48
N ARG A 163 -3.03 -41.92 19.67
CA ARG A 163 -3.29 -42.49 21.00
C ARG A 163 -2.04 -42.60 21.87
N ASN A 164 -0.86 -42.70 21.27
CA ASN A 164 0.41 -42.81 22.00
C ASN A 164 0.41 -43.96 23.03
N GLY A 165 -0.18 -45.10 22.67
CA GLY A 165 -0.32 -46.28 23.55
C GLY A 165 -1.54 -46.29 24.47
N THR A 166 -2.36 -45.24 24.47
CA THR A 166 -3.67 -45.23 25.14
C THR A 166 -4.73 -45.99 24.33
N GLN A 167 -5.85 -46.35 24.96
CA GLN A 167 -6.95 -47.06 24.32
C GLN A 167 -8.28 -46.38 24.67
N PRO A 168 -8.54 -45.16 24.15
CA PRO A 168 -9.80 -44.50 24.40
C PRO A 168 -10.94 -45.22 23.67
N HIS A 169 -12.16 -45.13 24.21
CA HIS A 169 -13.38 -45.71 23.63
C HIS A 169 -14.49 -44.68 23.41
N SER A 170 -14.29 -43.46 23.91
CA SER A 170 -15.25 -42.38 23.81
C SER A 170 -14.56 -41.02 23.79
N LEU A 171 -15.28 -40.01 23.29
CA LEU A 171 -14.85 -38.62 23.23
C LEU A 171 -16.06 -37.70 23.47
N ASP A 172 -16.00 -36.85 24.49
CA ASP A 172 -16.86 -35.67 24.61
C ASP A 172 -16.05 -34.41 24.26
N LEU A 173 -16.44 -33.73 23.18
CA LEU A 173 -15.74 -32.62 22.58
C LEU A 173 -16.60 -31.35 22.57
N GLN A 174 -15.98 -30.23 22.90
CA GLN A 174 -16.54 -28.90 22.69
C GLN A 174 -15.65 -28.10 21.73
N ILE A 175 -16.22 -27.68 20.61
CA ILE A 175 -15.54 -26.84 19.61
C ILE A 175 -16.07 -25.42 19.73
N HIS A 176 -15.18 -24.43 19.85
CA HIS A 176 -15.52 -23.02 19.69
C HIS A 176 -15.02 -22.46 18.36
N TYR A 177 -15.81 -21.60 17.74
CA TYR A 177 -15.48 -20.88 16.50
C TYR A 177 -16.11 -19.49 16.51
N ASP A 178 -15.65 -18.60 15.63
CA ASP A 178 -16.24 -17.28 15.43
C ASP A 178 -17.49 -17.37 14.52
N PRO A 179 -18.72 -17.17 15.07
CA PRO A 179 -19.95 -17.29 14.29
C PRO A 179 -20.16 -16.14 13.29
N GLU A 180 -19.39 -15.05 13.37
CA GLU A 180 -19.45 -13.96 12.38
C GLU A 180 -18.69 -14.31 11.10
N ARG A 181 -17.74 -15.27 11.18
CA ARG A 181 -16.88 -15.67 10.05
C ARG A 181 -17.18 -17.07 9.53
N LEU A 182 -17.58 -17.98 10.42
CA LEU A 182 -17.87 -19.37 10.09
C LEU A 182 -19.28 -19.75 10.54
N ARG A 183 -19.95 -20.60 9.78
CA ARG A 183 -21.23 -21.22 10.15
C ARG A 183 -21.05 -22.72 10.22
N PHE A 184 -21.33 -23.31 11.37
CA PHE A 184 -21.29 -24.77 11.52
C PHE A 184 -22.36 -25.45 10.66
N VAL A 185 -21.94 -26.42 9.83
CA VAL A 185 -22.80 -27.16 8.91
C VAL A 185 -23.13 -28.52 9.49
N GLY A 186 -22.13 -29.25 9.98
CA GLY A 186 -22.30 -30.59 10.50
C GLY A 186 -20.99 -31.27 10.87
N ILE A 187 -21.12 -32.52 11.30
CA ILE A 187 -20.00 -33.46 11.45
C ILE A 187 -20.24 -34.63 10.49
N THR A 188 -19.20 -35.02 9.76
CA THR A 188 -19.12 -36.33 9.09
C THR A 188 -18.07 -37.19 9.79
N SER A 189 -18.27 -38.51 9.85
CA SER A 189 -17.32 -39.43 10.48
C SER A 189 -17.34 -40.75 9.72
N ASP A 190 -16.14 -41.22 9.37
CA ASP A 190 -15.92 -42.55 8.78
C ASP A 190 -15.42 -43.56 9.84
N SER A 191 -15.36 -43.14 11.11
CA SER A 191 -14.95 -44.01 12.21
C SER A 191 -16.06 -44.99 12.58
N ASP A 192 -15.70 -46.14 13.15
CA ASP A 192 -16.66 -47.11 13.71
C ASP A 192 -17.34 -46.60 15.00
N TRP A 193 -16.98 -45.41 15.48
CA TRP A 193 -17.60 -44.80 16.64
C TRP A 193 -18.93 -44.15 16.26
N SER A 194 -19.97 -44.48 17.02
CA SER A 194 -21.25 -43.77 16.94
C SER A 194 -21.07 -42.35 17.43
N SER A 195 -21.66 -41.38 16.74
CA SER A 195 -21.53 -39.96 17.09
C SER A 195 -22.88 -39.25 17.21
N ALA A 196 -22.91 -38.22 18.04
CA ALA A 196 -23.99 -37.25 18.13
C ALA A 196 -23.37 -35.85 18.22
N HIS A 197 -24.04 -34.85 17.66
CA HIS A 197 -23.57 -33.47 17.76
C HIS A 197 -24.73 -32.50 17.91
N ARG A 198 -24.44 -31.34 18.50
CA ARG A 198 -25.41 -30.25 18.66
C ARG A 198 -24.70 -28.91 18.61
N LEU A 199 -25.28 -27.96 17.88
CA LEU A 199 -24.96 -26.54 18.04
C LEU A 199 -25.62 -26.04 19.33
N ALA A 200 -24.84 -25.88 20.39
CA ALA A 200 -25.35 -25.50 21.72
C ALA A 200 -25.77 -24.02 21.74
N SER A 201 -24.99 -23.18 21.07
CA SER A 201 -25.23 -21.76 20.77
C SER A 201 -24.41 -21.39 19.54
N PRO A 202 -24.65 -20.24 18.88
CA PRO A 202 -23.72 -19.73 17.86
C PRO A 202 -22.28 -19.74 18.38
N GLY A 203 -21.35 -20.29 17.60
CA GLY A 203 -19.94 -20.40 17.97
C GLY A 203 -19.57 -21.56 18.90
N VAL A 204 -20.52 -22.39 19.37
CA VAL A 204 -20.24 -23.51 20.30
C VAL A 204 -20.92 -24.79 19.83
N VAL A 205 -20.11 -25.78 19.43
CA VAL A 205 -20.58 -27.11 19.04
C VAL A 205 -20.16 -28.13 20.09
N ARG A 206 -21.10 -29.00 20.47
CA ARG A 206 -20.83 -30.19 21.29
C ARG A 206 -20.87 -31.42 20.39
N VAL A 207 -19.89 -32.28 20.53
CA VAL A 207 -19.80 -33.57 19.83
C VAL A 207 -19.53 -34.65 20.87
N ALA A 208 -20.26 -35.75 20.78
CA ALA A 208 -20.01 -36.94 21.57
C ALA A 208 -19.79 -38.12 20.61
N MET A 209 -18.79 -38.93 20.89
CA MET A 209 -18.49 -40.15 20.12
C MET A 209 -18.25 -41.31 21.07
N ALA A 210 -18.73 -42.50 20.72
CA ALA A 210 -18.53 -43.72 21.49
C ALA A 210 -18.44 -44.95 20.60
N GLY A 211 -17.52 -45.86 20.94
CA GLY A 211 -17.35 -47.14 20.26
C GLY A 211 -17.26 -48.32 21.22
N ALA A 212 -17.48 -49.52 20.68
CA ALA A 212 -17.21 -50.76 21.40
C ALA A 212 -15.70 -51.05 21.46
N GLU A 213 -14.99 -50.79 20.35
CA GLU A 213 -13.54 -50.95 20.23
C GLU A 213 -12.83 -49.59 20.21
N THR A 214 -11.53 -49.60 20.48
CA THR A 214 -10.69 -48.39 20.38
C THR A 214 -10.35 -48.11 18.91
N VAL A 215 -10.30 -46.84 18.52
CA VAL A 215 -9.89 -46.43 17.15
C VAL A 215 -8.42 -46.74 16.93
N THR A 216 -7.95 -46.95 15.69
CA THR A 216 -6.51 -47.14 15.42
C THR A 216 -5.73 -45.82 15.44
N ASP A 217 -4.40 -45.90 15.54
CA ASP A 217 -3.56 -44.69 15.58
C ASP A 217 -3.55 -43.95 14.25
N ASN A 218 -3.64 -42.62 14.31
CA ASN A 218 -3.67 -41.70 13.15
C ASN A 218 -4.94 -41.76 12.30
N ASP A 219 -6.04 -42.30 12.85
CA ASP A 219 -7.34 -42.19 12.19
C ASP A 219 -7.94 -40.79 12.37
N VAL A 220 -8.63 -40.34 11.32
CA VAL A 220 -9.54 -39.20 11.39
C VAL A 220 -10.79 -39.67 12.13
N LEU A 221 -11.03 -39.12 13.32
CA LEU A 221 -12.24 -39.41 14.09
C LEU A 221 -13.48 -38.84 13.39
N LEU A 222 -13.37 -37.59 12.94
CA LEU A 222 -14.45 -36.87 12.29
C LEU A 222 -13.91 -35.74 11.41
N ASN A 223 -14.75 -35.25 10.52
CA ASN A 223 -14.56 -33.96 9.85
C ASN A 223 -15.60 -32.99 10.38
N ALA A 224 -15.13 -31.85 10.91
CA ALA A 224 -16.01 -30.73 11.24
C ALA A 224 -16.17 -29.83 10.03
N GLU A 225 -17.41 -29.61 9.60
CA GLU A 225 -17.74 -28.86 8.39
C GLU A 225 -18.24 -27.46 8.75
N PHE A 226 -17.58 -26.44 8.20
CA PHE A 226 -17.93 -25.04 8.39
C PHE A 226 -18.11 -24.34 7.05
N GLU A 227 -19.22 -23.65 6.84
CA GLU A 227 -19.34 -22.71 5.74
C GLU A 227 -18.65 -21.39 6.10
N ILE A 228 -17.89 -20.85 5.17
CA ILE A 228 -17.22 -19.57 5.33
C ILE A 228 -18.22 -18.46 4.96
N VAL A 229 -18.65 -17.68 5.95
CA VAL A 229 -19.70 -16.64 5.77
C VAL A 229 -19.16 -15.22 5.71
N ALA A 230 -17.89 -15.01 6.09
CA ALA A 230 -17.19 -13.74 5.93
C ALA A 230 -15.71 -13.95 5.59
N ASN A 231 -15.00 -12.86 5.30
CA ASN A 231 -13.59 -12.89 4.91
C ASN A 231 -12.71 -13.55 5.99
N VAL A 232 -11.85 -14.49 5.57
CA VAL A 232 -10.92 -15.27 6.40
C VAL A 232 -9.44 -15.04 6.02
N ARG A 233 -9.12 -13.87 5.45
CA ARG A 233 -7.72 -13.45 5.18
C ARG A 233 -6.92 -13.38 6.47
N THR A 234 -7.51 -12.83 7.52
CA THR A 234 -7.09 -13.16 8.89
C THR A 234 -7.74 -14.50 9.30
N PRO A 235 -6.95 -15.56 9.54
CA PRO A 235 -7.46 -16.90 9.79
C PRO A 235 -8.47 -16.94 10.93
N ALA A 236 -9.63 -17.53 10.67
CA ALA A 236 -10.66 -17.78 11.66
C ALA A 236 -10.27 -19.00 12.50
N ARG A 237 -9.90 -18.77 13.76
CA ARG A 237 -9.47 -19.84 14.67
C ARG A 237 -10.64 -20.76 15.05
N VAL A 238 -10.41 -22.07 15.06
CA VAL A 238 -11.35 -23.09 15.55
C VAL A 238 -10.69 -23.87 16.67
N THR A 239 -11.27 -23.79 17.87
CA THR A 239 -10.63 -24.24 19.10
C THR A 239 -11.33 -25.46 19.67
N LEU A 240 -10.55 -26.50 19.96
CA LEU A 240 -10.95 -27.57 20.87
C LEU A 240 -10.95 -27.02 22.30
N ALA A 241 -12.11 -26.55 22.78
CA ALA A 241 -12.28 -25.93 24.09
C ALA A 241 -12.30 -26.97 25.23
N GLN A 242 -12.80 -28.16 24.94
CA GLN A 242 -12.79 -29.32 25.83
C GLN A 242 -12.71 -30.58 24.98
N ALA A 243 -11.94 -31.57 25.43
CA ALA A 243 -12.00 -32.93 24.91
C ALA A 243 -11.76 -33.92 26.06
N LEU A 244 -12.77 -34.70 26.41
CA LEU A 244 -12.69 -35.73 27.44
C LEU A 244 -12.69 -37.09 26.76
N LEU A 245 -11.55 -37.77 26.77
CA LEU A 245 -11.47 -39.16 26.34
C LEU A 245 -11.77 -40.05 27.55
N ASP A 246 -12.77 -40.92 27.41
CA ASP A 246 -13.24 -41.80 28.49
C ASP A 246 -13.48 -41.04 29.80
N GLU A 247 -14.30 -39.99 29.77
CA GLU A 247 -14.58 -39.12 30.92
C GLU A 247 -13.33 -38.42 31.52
N GLY A 248 -12.23 -38.35 30.76
CA GLY A 248 -10.96 -37.80 31.23
C GLY A 248 -10.04 -38.82 31.90
N LEU A 249 -10.38 -40.11 31.87
CA LEU A 249 -9.48 -41.20 32.27
C LEU A 249 -8.26 -41.29 31.34
N VAL A 250 -8.42 -40.89 30.07
CA VAL A 250 -7.31 -40.70 29.14
C VAL A 250 -7.08 -39.21 28.97
N GLY A 251 -5.90 -38.72 29.39
CA GLY A 251 -5.53 -37.34 29.18
C GLY A 251 -5.26 -37.04 27.70
N ALA A 252 -5.65 -35.84 27.26
CA ALA A 252 -5.50 -35.38 25.88
C ALA A 252 -4.71 -34.07 25.77
N VAL A 253 -3.78 -34.02 24.84
CA VAL A 253 -3.16 -32.77 24.35
C VAL A 253 -3.98 -32.28 23.16
N LEU A 254 -4.39 -31.00 23.19
CA LEU A 254 -5.24 -30.41 22.15
C LEU A 254 -4.43 -29.52 21.22
N GLN A 255 -4.54 -29.79 19.92
CA GLN A 255 -4.03 -28.93 18.86
C GLN A 255 -5.22 -28.39 18.07
N HIS A 256 -5.28 -27.07 17.97
CA HIS A 256 -6.41 -26.35 17.40
C HIS A 256 -6.21 -26.11 15.90
N GLY A 257 -7.30 -25.90 15.16
CA GLY A 257 -7.28 -25.60 13.74
C GLY A 257 -7.60 -24.13 13.45
N TYR A 258 -7.57 -23.78 12.17
CA TYR A 258 -8.10 -22.51 11.67
C TYR A 258 -8.63 -22.70 10.24
N VAL A 259 -9.48 -21.78 9.81
CA VAL A 259 -9.90 -21.63 8.42
C VAL A 259 -9.30 -20.34 7.86
N GLY A 260 -8.48 -20.46 6.81
CA GLY A 260 -7.82 -19.33 6.13
C GLY A 260 -8.34 -19.10 4.71
N ALA A 261 -7.97 -17.96 4.12
CA ALA A 261 -8.26 -17.69 2.70
C ALA A 261 -7.38 -18.54 1.76
N VAL A 262 -7.88 -18.84 0.56
CA VAL A 262 -7.06 -19.50 -0.49
C VAL A 262 -6.19 -18.49 -1.22
N GLU A 263 -6.67 -17.27 -1.40
CA GLU A 263 -5.98 -16.20 -2.11
C GLU A 263 -4.74 -15.73 -1.35
N LEU A 264 -3.68 -15.42 -2.09
CA LEU A 264 -2.49 -14.75 -1.55
C LEU A 264 -2.81 -13.26 -1.35
N PRO A 265 -2.14 -12.59 -0.40
CA PRO A 265 -2.30 -11.15 -0.23
C PRO A 265 -1.79 -10.42 -1.48
N GLN A 266 -2.52 -9.40 -1.93
CA GLN A 266 -2.14 -8.56 -3.06
C GLN A 266 -1.91 -7.14 -2.57
N ALA A 267 -0.74 -6.61 -2.91
CA ALA A 267 -0.38 -5.22 -2.69
C ALA A 267 0.09 -4.59 -4.01
N GLY A 268 -0.18 -3.31 -4.22
CA GLY A 268 0.21 -2.61 -5.45
C GLY A 268 0.38 -1.12 -5.22
N MET A 269 1.02 -0.43 -6.16
CA MET A 269 1.16 1.02 -6.21
C MET A 269 1.04 1.53 -7.64
N THR A 270 0.91 2.84 -7.80
CA THR A 270 1.06 3.51 -9.10
C THR A 270 2.50 3.98 -9.29
N SER A 271 2.92 4.14 -10.55
CA SER A 271 4.24 4.70 -10.83
C SER A 271 4.38 6.12 -10.30
N LEU A 272 5.61 6.47 -9.90
CA LEU A 272 5.95 7.76 -9.32
C LEU A 272 7.06 8.43 -10.14
N TYR A 273 6.80 9.62 -10.65
CA TYR A 273 7.81 10.48 -11.29
C TYR A 273 8.13 11.63 -10.32
N THR A 274 9.37 11.79 -9.90
CA THR A 274 9.70 12.69 -8.79
C THR A 274 11.15 13.21 -8.80
N SER A 275 11.37 14.38 -8.22
CA SER A 275 12.70 14.90 -7.89
C SER A 275 13.21 14.51 -6.50
N ASN A 276 12.37 13.89 -5.68
CA ASN A 276 12.81 13.37 -4.39
C ASN A 276 13.47 12.00 -4.60
N ASN A 277 14.75 11.88 -4.26
CA ASN A 277 15.50 10.63 -4.38
C ASN A 277 15.32 9.63 -3.23
N SER A 278 14.56 10.01 -2.19
CA SER A 278 14.06 9.09 -1.16
C SER A 278 12.59 9.40 -0.91
N PRO A 279 11.73 9.15 -1.92
CA PRO A 279 10.33 9.54 -1.86
C PRO A 279 9.54 8.69 -0.88
N GLU A 280 8.38 9.21 -0.47
CA GLU A 280 7.36 8.38 0.17
C GLU A 280 6.74 7.45 -0.88
N LEU A 281 6.60 6.17 -0.57
CA LEU A 281 5.87 5.22 -1.40
C LEU A 281 4.59 4.79 -0.70
N THR A 282 3.50 4.74 -1.43
CA THR A 282 2.20 4.28 -0.90
C THR A 282 1.45 3.51 -1.96
N GLY A 283 0.52 2.69 -1.50
CA GLY A 283 -0.26 1.83 -2.36
C GLY A 283 -1.40 1.13 -1.63
N THR A 284 -2.09 0.25 -2.33
CA THR A 284 -3.20 -0.56 -1.80
C THR A 284 -2.72 -1.91 -1.32
N ILE A 285 -3.42 -2.48 -0.35
CA ILE A 285 -3.28 -3.88 0.08
C ILE A 285 -4.63 -4.49 0.45
N ASP A 286 -4.92 -5.70 -0.02
CA ASP A 286 -6.20 -6.38 0.21
C ASP A 286 -6.28 -7.17 1.52
N ASP A 287 -5.14 -7.44 2.15
CA ASP A 287 -5.03 -8.07 3.47
C ASP A 287 -4.52 -7.05 4.50
N HIS A 288 -5.43 -6.61 5.36
CA HIS A 288 -5.17 -5.58 6.37
C HIS A 288 -4.26 -6.07 7.52
N SER A 289 -3.96 -7.37 7.55
CA SER A 289 -3.10 -7.99 8.56
C SER A 289 -1.75 -8.47 8.00
N ALA A 290 -1.54 -8.37 6.68
CA ALA A 290 -0.30 -8.77 6.03
C ALA A 290 0.85 -7.78 6.33
N THR A 291 2.08 -8.27 6.29
CA THR A 291 3.28 -7.43 6.25
C THR A 291 3.61 -7.08 4.80
N VAL A 292 4.24 -5.91 4.57
CA VAL A 292 4.60 -5.44 3.23
C VAL A 292 6.08 -5.15 3.17
N GLU A 293 6.75 -5.76 2.21
CA GLU A 293 8.13 -5.48 1.85
C GLU A 293 8.18 -4.91 0.43
N VAL A 294 9.02 -3.90 0.22
CA VAL A 294 9.27 -3.28 -1.08
C VAL A 294 10.71 -3.57 -1.46
N LEU A 295 10.92 -4.31 -2.55
CA LEU A 295 12.22 -4.51 -3.18
C LEU A 295 12.44 -3.43 -4.24
N LEU A 296 13.53 -2.70 -4.09
CA LEU A 296 13.91 -1.58 -4.93
C LEU A 296 15.43 -1.52 -5.02
N ASP A 297 15.97 -1.45 -6.25
CA ASP A 297 17.42 -1.42 -6.53
C ASP A 297 18.21 -2.53 -5.79
N GLY A 298 17.62 -3.72 -5.71
CA GLY A 298 18.22 -4.87 -5.02
C GLY A 298 18.20 -4.81 -3.49
N GLN A 299 17.60 -3.79 -2.88
CA GLN A 299 17.40 -3.65 -1.43
C GLN A 299 15.95 -3.92 -1.03
N THR A 300 15.75 -4.41 0.19
CA THR A 300 14.42 -4.69 0.76
C THR A 300 14.08 -3.68 1.85
N TYR A 301 12.94 -3.01 1.70
CA TYR A 301 12.42 -2.03 2.63
C TYR A 301 11.13 -2.52 3.27
N GLN A 302 11.03 -2.43 4.60
CA GLN A 302 9.81 -2.76 5.33
C GLN A 302 8.83 -1.59 5.27
N ALA A 303 7.68 -1.81 4.65
CA ALA A 303 6.59 -0.84 4.61
C ALA A 303 5.58 -1.10 5.74
N ILE A 304 4.87 -0.04 6.12
CA ILE A 304 3.85 -0.05 7.18
C ILE A 304 2.50 -0.35 6.53
N ASN A 305 1.91 -1.51 6.80
CA ASN A 305 0.48 -1.74 6.53
C ASN A 305 -0.36 -0.94 7.53
N GLN A 306 -1.18 -0.02 7.03
CA GLN A 306 -1.97 0.89 7.87
C GLN A 306 -3.28 0.26 8.36
N GLY A 307 -3.61 -0.97 7.94
CA GLY A 307 -4.78 -1.73 8.39
C GLY A 307 -6.13 -1.22 7.84
N ASN A 308 -6.10 -0.20 6.99
CA ASN A 308 -7.24 0.42 6.32
C ASN A 308 -7.28 0.10 4.80
N GLY A 309 -6.46 -0.85 4.34
CA GLY A 309 -6.32 -1.21 2.93
C GLY A 309 -5.22 -0.45 2.18
N THR A 310 -4.40 0.35 2.89
CA THR A 310 -3.22 1.02 2.31
C THR A 310 -1.94 0.67 3.07
N TRP A 311 -0.81 0.80 2.37
CA TRP A 311 0.52 0.68 2.96
C TRP A 311 1.35 1.94 2.69
N LEU A 312 2.37 2.15 3.52
CA LEU A 312 3.23 3.33 3.49
C LEU A 312 4.70 2.94 3.73
N LEU A 313 5.59 3.32 2.81
CA LEU A 313 7.01 3.44 3.06
C LEU A 313 7.34 4.94 3.21
N PRO A 314 7.65 5.43 4.43
CA PRO A 314 7.86 6.86 4.67
C PRO A 314 9.01 7.45 3.83
N ALA A 315 8.88 8.71 3.43
CA ALA A 315 9.97 9.45 2.79
C ALA A 315 11.25 9.41 3.65
N GLY A 316 12.42 9.34 3.00
CA GLY A 316 13.71 9.23 3.68
C GLY A 316 14.09 7.82 4.13
N THR A 317 13.23 6.81 3.94
CA THR A 317 13.54 5.42 4.30
C THR A 317 14.49 4.74 3.30
N ILE A 318 14.47 5.19 2.04
CA ILE A 318 15.35 4.67 0.98
C ILE A 318 16.75 5.26 1.20
N ASP A 319 17.69 4.42 1.60
CA ASP A 319 19.09 4.75 1.91
C ASP A 319 20.02 3.63 1.40
N PRO A 320 20.99 3.90 0.51
CA PRO A 320 21.33 5.22 -0.06
C PRO A 320 20.18 5.82 -0.90
N PRO A 321 20.04 7.17 -0.94
CA PRO A 321 19.08 7.80 -1.84
C PRO A 321 19.36 7.42 -3.30
N LEU A 322 18.28 7.28 -4.07
CA LEU A 322 18.33 6.91 -5.48
C LEU A 322 19.07 7.96 -6.30
N VAL A 323 19.68 7.52 -7.40
CA VAL A 323 20.23 8.42 -8.40
C VAL A 323 19.18 8.67 -9.48
N ASP A 324 19.39 9.68 -10.31
CA ASP A 324 18.50 9.96 -11.43
C ASP A 324 18.44 8.75 -12.37
N GLY A 325 17.23 8.28 -12.70
CA GLY A 325 17.02 7.03 -13.42
C GLY A 325 15.64 6.42 -13.18
N SER A 326 15.38 5.31 -13.87
CA SER A 326 14.17 4.51 -13.70
C SER A 326 14.45 3.25 -12.88
N TYR A 327 13.51 2.89 -12.03
CA TYR A 327 13.61 1.76 -11.11
C TYR A 327 12.34 0.91 -11.13
N ASP A 328 12.53 -0.39 -11.32
CA ASP A 328 11.48 -1.38 -11.12
C ASP A 328 11.22 -1.58 -9.63
N VAL A 329 9.95 -1.77 -9.28
CA VAL A 329 9.51 -1.99 -7.90
C VAL A 329 8.87 -3.36 -7.78
N VAL A 330 9.31 -4.14 -6.81
CA VAL A 330 8.68 -5.42 -6.46
C VAL A 330 8.10 -5.32 -5.07
N ILE A 331 6.80 -5.57 -4.92
CA ILE A 331 6.11 -5.55 -3.63
C ILE A 331 5.80 -6.98 -3.22
N LEU A 332 6.23 -7.35 -2.02
CA LEU A 332 5.93 -8.63 -1.39
C LEU A 332 4.97 -8.39 -0.23
N ALA A 333 3.77 -8.96 -0.33
CA ALA A 333 2.84 -8.99 0.80
C ALA A 333 2.88 -10.39 1.42
N THR A 334 3.09 -10.49 2.73
CA THR A 334 3.11 -11.77 3.45
C THR A 334 1.92 -11.85 4.40
N ASP A 335 1.06 -12.85 4.22
CA ASP A 335 -0.10 -13.04 5.08
C ASP A 335 0.29 -13.67 6.43
N SER A 336 -0.69 -13.75 7.34
CA SER A 336 -0.50 -14.38 8.66
C SER A 336 -0.28 -15.90 8.62
N LEU A 337 -0.39 -16.52 7.44
CA LEU A 337 -0.06 -17.92 7.18
C LEU A 337 1.34 -18.07 6.55
N SER A 338 2.12 -16.99 6.50
CA SER A 338 3.46 -16.92 5.89
C SER A 338 3.48 -17.23 4.39
N ARG A 339 2.37 -16.99 3.68
CA ARG A 339 2.30 -17.09 2.22
C ARG A 339 2.52 -15.72 1.61
N ILE A 340 3.25 -15.67 0.50
CA ILE A 340 3.71 -14.43 -0.12
C ILE A 340 3.00 -14.21 -1.45
N GLY A 341 2.36 -13.06 -1.61
CA GLY A 341 1.95 -12.54 -2.91
C GLY A 341 2.96 -11.50 -3.41
N THR A 342 3.20 -11.50 -4.73
CA THR A 342 4.22 -10.67 -5.37
C THR A 342 3.58 -9.83 -6.47
N THR A 343 3.90 -8.54 -6.48
CA THR A 343 3.52 -7.60 -7.54
C THR A 343 4.77 -6.92 -8.06
N GLU A 344 4.94 -6.90 -9.39
CA GLU A 344 6.05 -6.23 -10.07
C GLU A 344 5.51 -5.03 -10.84
N LEU A 345 6.21 -3.91 -10.75
CA LEU A 345 5.91 -2.68 -11.46
C LEU A 345 7.17 -2.22 -12.20
N GLU A 346 7.15 -2.38 -13.52
CA GLU A 346 8.17 -1.82 -14.42
C GLU A 346 8.09 -0.29 -14.38
N ASP A 347 9.27 0.37 -14.37
CA ASP A 347 9.38 1.83 -14.28
C ASP A 347 8.52 2.41 -13.13
N GLY A 348 8.48 1.70 -12.00
CA GLY A 348 7.65 2.05 -10.86
C GLY A 348 8.06 3.36 -10.19
N ILE A 349 9.35 3.71 -10.23
CA ILE A 349 9.85 5.01 -9.78
C ILE A 349 10.80 5.58 -10.84
N ILE A 350 10.55 6.81 -11.26
CA ILE A 350 11.46 7.59 -12.11
C ILE A 350 11.92 8.80 -11.29
N VAL A 351 13.22 8.87 -11.04
CA VAL A 351 13.86 9.99 -10.33
C VAL A 351 14.52 10.91 -11.34
N ASP A 352 14.14 12.19 -11.30
CA ASP A 352 14.74 13.25 -12.11
C ASP A 352 14.92 14.53 -11.27
N ARG A 353 16.17 14.92 -11.05
CA ARG A 353 16.53 16.09 -10.24
C ARG A 353 17.06 17.25 -11.09
N LEU A 354 17.09 17.08 -12.41
CA LEU A 354 17.60 18.11 -13.31
C LEU A 354 16.50 19.13 -13.59
N ALA A 355 16.67 20.32 -13.03
CA ALA A 355 15.78 21.44 -13.28
C ALA A 355 15.80 21.85 -14.76
N PRO A 356 14.65 22.22 -15.34
CA PRO A 356 14.62 22.76 -16.70
C PRO A 356 15.36 24.09 -16.77
N ARG A 357 16.00 24.37 -17.91
CA ARG A 357 16.77 25.60 -18.18
C ARG A 357 16.25 26.30 -19.42
N VAL A 358 16.60 27.58 -19.57
CA VAL A 358 16.22 28.35 -20.76
C VAL A 358 17.16 28.07 -21.93
N ALA A 359 16.63 27.44 -22.98
CA ALA A 359 17.35 27.11 -24.22
C ALA A 359 17.19 28.18 -25.33
N GLY A 360 16.31 29.16 -25.16
CA GLY A 360 16.15 30.25 -26.13
C GLY A 360 15.09 31.28 -25.75
N ALA A 361 15.30 32.55 -26.12
CA ALA A 361 14.27 33.57 -26.11
C ALA A 361 13.99 34.03 -27.55
N PHE A 362 12.73 34.28 -27.88
CA PHE A 362 12.28 34.53 -29.24
C PHE A 362 11.25 35.65 -29.29
N VAL A 363 11.18 36.31 -30.45
CA VAL A 363 10.19 37.34 -30.76
C VAL A 363 9.61 37.13 -32.15
N ARG A 364 8.33 37.49 -32.31
CA ARG A 364 7.67 37.55 -33.62
C ARG A 364 6.47 38.48 -33.62
N GLY A 365 5.98 38.76 -34.81
CA GLY A 365 4.65 39.31 -35.03
C GLY A 365 3.66 38.23 -35.47
N THR A 366 2.41 38.39 -35.05
CA THR A 366 1.27 37.56 -35.48
C THR A 366 1.05 37.59 -37.00
N THR A 367 1.52 38.63 -37.69
CA THR A 367 1.40 38.77 -39.15
C THR A 367 2.51 38.09 -39.94
N TRP A 368 3.50 37.50 -39.27
CA TRP A 368 4.63 36.87 -39.95
C TRP A 368 4.16 35.63 -40.71
N SER A 369 4.53 35.54 -41.99
CA SER A 369 4.12 34.43 -42.85
C SER A 369 4.83 33.13 -42.46
N ALA A 370 4.16 31.99 -42.68
CA ALA A 370 4.76 30.67 -42.47
C ALA A 370 6.05 30.48 -43.30
N GLY A 371 6.07 31.01 -44.54
CA GLY A 371 7.26 30.97 -45.40
C GLY A 371 8.46 31.70 -44.79
N TYR A 372 8.24 32.88 -44.19
CA TYR A 372 9.29 33.63 -43.52
C TYR A 372 9.81 32.91 -42.27
N LEU A 373 8.89 32.36 -41.46
CA LEU A 373 9.23 31.58 -40.27
C LEU A 373 10.07 30.35 -40.62
N GLN A 374 9.78 29.69 -41.75
CA GLN A 374 10.60 28.59 -42.27
C GLN A 374 12.01 29.05 -42.67
N VAL A 375 12.15 30.25 -43.26
CA VAL A 375 13.46 30.84 -43.55
C VAL A 375 14.27 31.01 -42.27
N LEU A 376 13.67 31.50 -41.18
CA LEU A 376 14.38 31.62 -39.91
C LEU A 376 14.81 30.26 -39.37
N GLN A 377 13.90 29.28 -39.32
CA GLN A 377 14.18 27.95 -38.81
C GLN A 377 15.27 27.23 -39.62
N ASN A 378 15.17 27.22 -40.94
CA ASN A 378 16.11 26.51 -41.82
C ASN A 378 17.53 27.08 -41.77
N ASN A 379 17.68 28.35 -41.36
CA ASN A 379 18.98 29.01 -41.26
C ASN A 379 19.49 29.12 -39.81
N GLY A 380 18.83 28.47 -38.84
CA GLY A 380 19.23 28.52 -37.43
C GLY A 380 19.06 29.90 -36.78
N LEU A 381 18.24 30.77 -37.38
CA LEU A 381 17.98 32.13 -36.91
C LEU A 381 16.76 32.21 -35.97
N GLY A 382 16.06 31.10 -35.78
CA GLY A 382 14.78 31.06 -35.10
C GLY A 382 14.08 29.71 -35.14
N SER A 383 12.81 29.70 -34.79
CA SER A 383 11.91 28.54 -34.86
C SER A 383 10.62 28.94 -35.58
N ALA A 384 9.98 28.00 -36.29
CA ALA A 384 8.67 28.28 -36.88
C ALA A 384 7.60 28.60 -35.83
N PHE A 385 7.70 28.03 -34.64
CA PHE A 385 6.80 28.29 -33.53
C PHE A 385 7.15 29.60 -32.81
N GLY A 386 8.41 29.74 -32.38
CA GLY A 386 8.87 30.87 -31.54
C GLY A 386 9.17 32.17 -32.28
N GLY A 387 9.54 32.12 -33.56
CA GLY A 387 9.98 33.30 -34.32
C GLY A 387 11.49 33.47 -34.35
N PHE A 388 11.96 34.72 -34.41
CA PHE A 388 13.38 35.04 -34.44
C PHE A 388 14.02 34.83 -33.07
N ARG A 389 15.14 34.10 -33.01
CA ARG A 389 15.88 33.84 -31.77
C ARG A 389 16.73 35.04 -31.39
N LEU A 390 16.54 35.55 -30.18
CA LEU A 390 17.33 36.63 -29.61
C LEU A 390 18.75 36.14 -29.30
N ALA A 391 19.75 36.96 -29.58
CA ALA A 391 21.14 36.64 -29.26
C ALA A 391 21.39 36.70 -27.75
N ASP A 392 22.33 35.91 -27.27
CA ASP A 392 22.75 35.77 -25.87
C ASP A 392 24.24 36.15 -25.69
N GLY A 393 24.77 35.93 -24.48
CA GLY A 393 26.16 36.20 -24.13
C GLY A 393 26.60 37.63 -24.48
N ALA A 394 27.86 37.80 -24.89
CA ALA A 394 28.40 39.09 -25.29
C ALA A 394 27.64 39.75 -26.46
N GLY A 395 26.89 38.97 -27.24
CA GLY A 395 26.08 39.44 -28.35
C GLY A 395 24.71 39.98 -27.96
N GLN A 396 24.22 39.70 -26.74
CA GLN A 396 22.82 39.98 -26.34
C GLN A 396 22.39 41.42 -26.60
N LEU A 397 23.25 42.38 -26.23
CA LEU A 397 22.97 43.82 -26.34
C LEU A 397 23.71 44.51 -27.49
N ALA A 398 24.37 43.73 -28.34
CA ALA A 398 25.10 44.27 -29.46
C ALA A 398 24.14 44.88 -30.50
N VAL A 399 24.52 46.02 -31.09
CA VAL A 399 23.67 46.76 -32.05
C VAL A 399 23.27 45.88 -33.24
N ASN A 400 24.13 44.93 -33.65
CA ASN A 400 23.87 43.99 -34.73
C ASN A 400 22.84 42.90 -34.42
N ASN A 401 22.43 42.75 -33.16
CA ASN A 401 21.49 41.72 -32.71
C ASN A 401 20.12 42.27 -32.30
N ARG A 402 19.88 43.56 -32.54
CA ARG A 402 18.59 44.20 -32.25
C ARG A 402 17.45 43.56 -33.04
N VAL A 403 16.25 43.67 -32.48
CA VAL A 403 15.02 43.27 -33.15
C VAL A 403 14.60 44.40 -34.10
N THR A 404 14.37 44.10 -35.38
CA THR A 404 14.22 45.11 -36.44
C THR A 404 12.90 45.06 -37.22
N TRP A 405 12.07 44.03 -37.01
CA TRP A 405 10.80 43.88 -37.71
C TRP A 405 9.72 44.80 -37.16
N GLN A 406 8.68 45.09 -37.93
CA GLN A 406 7.52 45.79 -37.38
C GLN A 406 6.60 44.84 -36.59
N LEU A 407 5.75 45.42 -35.74
CA LEU A 407 4.60 44.77 -35.12
C LEU A 407 4.96 43.50 -34.32
N ILE A 408 6.05 43.55 -33.56
CA ILE A 408 6.36 42.50 -32.60
C ILE A 408 5.26 42.48 -31.53
N ASN A 409 4.59 41.34 -31.38
CA ASN A 409 3.52 41.18 -30.41
C ASN A 409 3.44 39.77 -29.84
N GLN A 410 4.44 38.93 -30.05
CA GLN A 410 4.54 37.62 -29.41
C GLN A 410 5.96 37.44 -28.87
N ILE A 411 6.06 37.01 -27.62
CA ILE A 411 7.30 36.62 -26.96
C ILE A 411 7.26 35.11 -26.78
N ALA A 412 8.37 34.43 -27.00
CA ALA A 412 8.48 33.01 -26.75
C ALA A 412 9.77 32.68 -26.01
N VAL A 413 9.73 31.62 -25.20
CA VAL A 413 10.88 31.08 -24.49
C VAL A 413 10.90 29.56 -24.70
N GLY A 414 12.05 29.04 -25.09
CA GLY A 414 12.32 27.62 -25.25
C GLY A 414 13.08 27.07 -24.05
N PHE A 415 12.81 25.82 -23.72
CA PHE A 415 13.44 25.07 -22.64
C PHE A 415 14.27 23.90 -23.20
N ASP A 416 15.20 23.39 -22.41
CA ASP A 416 16.02 22.24 -22.77
C ASP A 416 15.29 20.89 -22.61
N GLN A 417 14.18 20.89 -21.88
CA GLN A 417 13.28 19.75 -21.69
C GLN A 417 11.81 20.16 -21.64
N ASP A 418 10.92 19.17 -21.58
CA ASP A 418 9.47 19.39 -21.49
C ASP A 418 9.08 20.01 -20.15
N VAL A 419 8.17 20.97 -20.16
CA VAL A 419 7.76 21.72 -18.96
C VAL A 419 6.27 22.01 -18.94
N ILE A 420 5.72 22.06 -17.73
CA ILE A 420 4.41 22.60 -17.42
C ILE A 420 4.59 24.08 -17.08
N VAL A 421 3.95 24.94 -17.87
CA VAL A 421 4.08 26.40 -17.76
C VAL A 421 2.73 27.00 -17.39
N ASP A 422 2.66 27.74 -16.28
CA ASP A 422 1.52 28.62 -16.00
C ASP A 422 1.49 29.75 -17.06
N PRO A 423 0.34 29.99 -17.73
CA PRO A 423 0.21 31.08 -18.71
C PRO A 423 0.60 32.46 -18.18
N THR A 424 0.54 32.67 -16.86
CA THR A 424 0.91 33.91 -16.16
C THR A 424 2.38 34.00 -15.73
N ALA A 425 3.20 32.99 -16.05
CA ALA A 425 4.61 32.94 -15.69
C ALA A 425 5.43 34.08 -16.33
N MET A 426 5.04 34.54 -17.52
CA MET A 426 5.77 35.58 -18.25
C MET A 426 5.24 36.98 -17.98
N ARG A 427 6.17 37.88 -17.71
CA ARG A 427 5.96 39.33 -17.61
C ARG A 427 6.93 40.04 -18.55
N LEU A 428 6.43 41.05 -19.26
CA LEU A 428 7.25 41.87 -20.14
C LEU A 428 7.25 43.32 -19.66
N PHE A 429 8.44 43.86 -19.41
CA PHE A 429 8.62 45.26 -19.00
C PHE A 429 9.36 46.03 -20.08
N GLY A 430 8.83 47.18 -20.49
CA GLY A 430 9.54 48.13 -21.35
C GLY A 430 10.20 49.25 -20.55
N SER A 431 10.88 50.15 -21.26
CA SER A 431 11.47 51.37 -20.71
C SER A 431 10.50 52.17 -19.83
N GLY A 432 10.98 52.60 -18.65
CA GLY A 432 10.14 53.25 -17.63
C GLY A 432 9.24 52.27 -16.87
N ASP A 433 9.58 50.98 -16.92
CA ASP A 433 8.91 49.87 -16.24
C ASP A 433 7.44 49.69 -16.62
N ILE A 434 7.11 50.05 -17.86
CA ILE A 434 5.78 49.85 -18.44
C ILE A 434 5.58 48.34 -18.66
N ALA A 435 4.61 47.76 -17.97
CA ALA A 435 4.24 46.36 -18.14
C ALA A 435 3.34 46.17 -19.37
N TYR A 436 3.61 45.12 -20.15
CA TYR A 436 2.80 44.70 -21.28
C TYR A 436 2.04 43.42 -20.92
N THR A 437 0.73 43.44 -21.12
CA THR A 437 -0.16 42.33 -20.77
C THR A 437 -0.26 41.31 -21.88
N VAL A 438 -0.28 40.04 -21.52
CA VAL A 438 -0.63 38.93 -22.41
C VAL A 438 -2.12 39.02 -22.74
N ALA A 439 -2.49 38.76 -24.00
CA ALA A 439 -3.87 38.68 -24.46
C ALA A 439 -4.59 37.50 -23.79
N GLU A 440 -5.89 37.63 -23.58
CA GLU A 440 -6.70 36.52 -23.07
C GLU A 440 -6.63 35.31 -24.02
N GLY A 441 -6.30 34.13 -23.49
CA GLY A 441 -6.07 32.93 -24.29
C GLY A 441 -4.82 33.01 -25.20
N GLY A 442 -3.96 34.02 -25.02
CA GLY A 442 -2.77 34.25 -25.84
C GLY A 442 -1.58 33.35 -25.51
N PHE A 443 -1.75 32.31 -24.70
CA PHE A 443 -0.68 31.38 -24.34
C PHE A 443 -0.74 30.10 -25.18
N ALA A 444 0.42 29.62 -25.63
CA ALA A 444 0.56 28.34 -26.30
C ALA A 444 1.91 27.70 -25.95
N TYR A 445 1.92 26.38 -25.78
CA TYR A 445 3.12 25.58 -25.58
C TYR A 445 3.22 24.49 -26.65
N ASP A 446 4.42 24.25 -27.17
CA ASP A 446 4.70 23.16 -28.10
C ASP A 446 5.63 22.12 -27.44
N PRO A 447 5.11 20.94 -27.08
CA PRO A 447 5.88 19.89 -26.39
C PRO A 447 6.90 19.19 -27.30
N VAL A 448 6.93 19.48 -28.61
CA VAL A 448 7.94 18.92 -29.52
C VAL A 448 9.18 19.81 -29.59
N SER A 449 8.99 21.13 -29.56
CA SER A 449 10.10 22.09 -29.57
C SER A 449 10.45 22.66 -28.19
N TYR A 450 9.67 22.31 -27.17
CA TYR A 450 9.73 22.84 -25.80
C TYR A 450 9.66 24.37 -25.74
N ILE A 451 8.86 25.00 -26.62
CA ILE A 451 8.71 26.46 -26.68
C ILE A 451 7.34 26.88 -26.14
N ALA A 452 7.36 27.73 -25.12
CA ALA A 452 6.21 28.50 -24.65
C ALA A 452 6.14 29.84 -25.40
N ARG A 453 4.95 30.24 -25.84
CA ARG A 453 4.68 31.51 -26.52
C ARG A 453 3.53 32.25 -25.85
N TRP A 454 3.71 33.55 -25.69
CA TRP A 454 2.73 34.49 -25.18
C TRP A 454 2.46 35.59 -26.20
N ASP A 455 1.20 35.72 -26.58
CA ASP A 455 0.69 36.74 -27.47
C ASP A 455 0.31 37.95 -26.64
N LEU A 456 0.94 39.09 -26.90
CA LEU A 456 0.69 40.34 -26.20
C LEU A 456 -0.62 40.96 -26.68
N ALA A 457 -1.34 41.61 -25.76
CA ALA A 457 -2.61 42.27 -26.06
C ALA A 457 -2.48 43.34 -27.16
N GLN A 458 -1.30 43.95 -27.29
CA GLN A 458 -0.96 44.92 -28.33
C GLN A 458 0.51 44.75 -28.75
N PRO A 459 0.88 45.13 -29.99
CA PRO A 459 2.28 45.19 -30.40
C PRO A 459 3.10 46.16 -29.55
N ILE A 460 4.34 45.79 -29.23
CA ILE A 460 5.24 46.64 -28.46
C ILE A 460 5.75 47.83 -29.29
N PRO A 461 5.94 49.01 -28.69
CA PRO A 461 6.59 50.14 -29.34
C PRO A 461 8.10 49.91 -29.45
N LEU A 462 8.82 50.74 -30.22
CA LEU A 462 10.29 50.75 -30.15
C LEU A 462 10.73 51.01 -28.70
N GLY A 463 11.81 50.37 -28.26
CA GLY A 463 12.26 50.52 -26.88
C GLY A 463 13.23 49.44 -26.44
N LYS A 464 13.45 49.40 -25.13
CA LYS A 464 14.25 48.40 -24.43
C LYS A 464 13.31 47.58 -23.56
N PHE A 465 13.50 46.27 -23.55
CA PHE A 465 12.55 45.34 -22.96
C PHE A 465 13.23 44.29 -22.10
N LEU A 466 12.57 43.88 -21.03
CA LEU A 466 12.97 42.82 -20.12
C LEU A 466 11.87 41.75 -20.11
N ILE A 467 12.20 40.56 -20.60
CA ILE A 467 11.39 39.35 -20.42
C ILE A 467 11.72 38.81 -19.04
N SER A 468 10.71 38.62 -18.21
CA SER A 468 10.83 38.05 -16.87
C SER A 468 9.95 36.81 -16.80
N LEU A 469 10.53 35.64 -16.54
CA LEU A 469 9.80 34.41 -16.24
C LEU A 469 9.94 34.09 -14.75
N GLN A 470 8.80 33.83 -14.13
CA GLN A 470 8.74 33.40 -12.74
C GLN A 470 9.01 31.90 -12.64
N ALA A 471 10.06 31.50 -11.91
CA ALA A 471 10.53 30.13 -11.90
C ALA A 471 9.57 29.15 -11.21
N ASP A 472 8.89 29.60 -10.15
CA ASP A 472 7.90 28.82 -9.39
C ASP A 472 6.67 28.40 -10.20
N LYS A 473 6.49 29.00 -11.38
CA LYS A 473 5.38 28.77 -12.30
C LYS A 473 5.74 27.92 -13.52
N ILE A 474 6.98 27.44 -13.58
CA ILE A 474 7.50 26.61 -14.66
C ILE A 474 8.18 25.42 -14.00
N VAL A 475 7.57 24.25 -14.15
CA VAL A 475 8.07 23.01 -13.55
C VAL A 475 8.16 21.91 -14.61
N ASP A 476 9.11 20.99 -14.46
CA ASP A 476 9.09 19.75 -15.23
C ASP A 476 8.09 18.73 -14.65
N GLN A 477 8.09 17.51 -15.19
CA GLN A 477 7.22 16.43 -14.72
C GLN A 477 7.59 15.92 -13.31
N ALA A 478 8.85 16.03 -12.90
CA ALA A 478 9.32 15.69 -11.55
C ALA A 478 9.02 16.78 -10.51
N GLY A 479 8.58 17.95 -10.95
CA GLY A 479 8.28 19.10 -10.12
C GLY A 479 9.49 19.99 -9.84
N ASN A 480 10.61 19.84 -10.57
CA ASN A 480 11.72 20.78 -10.45
C ASN A 480 11.34 22.12 -11.08
N ALA A 481 11.46 23.20 -10.32
CA ALA A 481 11.26 24.56 -10.82
C ALA A 481 12.39 24.99 -11.78
N LEU A 482 12.10 25.95 -12.66
CA LEU A 482 13.07 26.51 -13.60
C LEU A 482 14.38 26.94 -12.92
N ASP A 483 15.51 26.54 -13.49
CA ASP A 483 16.87 27.04 -13.21
C ASP A 483 17.15 28.18 -14.21
N GLY A 484 16.50 29.32 -13.97
CA GLY A 484 16.36 30.41 -14.93
C GLY A 484 17.34 31.56 -14.77
N GLU A 485 18.22 31.53 -13.77
CA GLU A 485 19.16 32.61 -13.46
C GLU A 485 19.86 33.11 -14.73
N TRP A 486 19.79 34.42 -14.95
CA TRP A 486 20.33 35.05 -16.15
C TRP A 486 21.11 36.33 -15.85
N VAL A 487 22.37 36.36 -16.25
CA VAL A 487 23.20 37.57 -16.20
C VAL A 487 23.26 38.18 -17.60
N THR A 488 22.67 39.37 -17.72
CA THR A 488 22.60 40.10 -18.99
C THR A 488 24.00 40.32 -19.59
N SER A 489 24.13 40.01 -20.87
CA SER A 489 25.37 40.07 -21.67
C SER A 489 26.47 39.08 -21.30
N GLN A 490 26.23 38.15 -20.36
CA GLN A 490 27.23 37.18 -19.90
C GLN A 490 26.76 35.74 -20.09
N THR A 491 25.54 35.43 -19.64
CA THR A 491 24.95 34.10 -19.76
C THR A 491 24.62 33.77 -21.23
N THR A 492 24.89 32.54 -21.63
CA THR A 492 24.43 31.94 -22.90
C THR A 492 23.32 30.94 -22.61
N TYR A 493 22.50 30.59 -23.59
CA TYR A 493 21.42 29.62 -23.37
C TYR A 493 21.96 28.26 -22.90
N ASP A 494 23.13 27.82 -23.39
CA ASP A 494 23.80 26.59 -22.95
C ASP A 494 24.30 26.66 -21.49
N SER A 495 24.37 27.87 -20.92
CA SER A 495 24.80 28.14 -19.54
C SER A 495 23.74 28.86 -18.71
N SER A 496 22.47 28.80 -19.14
CA SER A 496 21.34 29.31 -18.36
C SER A 496 21.27 28.62 -17.00
N GLY A 497 20.89 29.37 -15.97
CA GLY A 497 20.78 28.87 -14.61
C GLY A 497 22.10 28.85 -13.85
N ASP A 498 22.04 28.51 -12.57
CA ASP A 498 23.19 28.28 -11.70
C ASP A 498 23.39 26.81 -11.28
N GLY A 499 22.47 25.92 -11.71
CA GLY A 499 22.44 24.52 -11.31
C GLY A 499 21.47 24.22 -10.17
N THR A 500 20.75 25.23 -9.68
CA THR A 500 19.76 25.12 -8.60
C THR A 500 18.40 25.54 -9.13
N ALA A 501 17.37 24.74 -8.85
CA ALA A 501 15.99 25.10 -9.19
C ALA A 501 15.53 26.37 -8.45
N GLY A 502 14.76 27.23 -9.12
CA GLY A 502 13.99 28.32 -8.50
C GLY A 502 14.36 29.74 -8.94
N GLY A 503 15.34 29.91 -9.83
CA GLY A 503 15.75 31.22 -10.32
C GLY A 503 14.91 31.83 -11.41
N ASP A 504 14.45 33.07 -11.22
CA ASP A 504 13.74 33.80 -12.25
C ASP A 504 14.65 34.13 -13.46
N PHE A 505 14.12 33.88 -14.65
CA PHE A 505 14.78 34.25 -15.90
C PHE A 505 14.48 35.69 -16.29
N ASN A 506 15.52 36.53 -16.33
CA ASN A 506 15.41 37.95 -16.64
C ASN A 506 16.29 38.32 -17.85
N PHE A 507 15.68 38.43 -19.02
CA PHE A 507 16.37 38.58 -20.30
C PHE A 507 16.06 39.91 -20.98
N ARG A 508 17.10 40.72 -21.20
CA ARG A 508 16.98 42.05 -21.81
C ARG A 508 17.21 42.01 -23.32
N PHE A 509 16.40 42.75 -24.08
CA PHE A 509 16.61 42.96 -25.52
C PHE A 509 16.25 44.37 -26.00
N ASP A 510 16.81 44.75 -27.16
CA ASP A 510 16.56 46.03 -27.84
C ASP A 510 15.61 45.83 -29.01
N TYR A 511 14.62 46.72 -29.15
CA TYR A 511 13.72 46.74 -30.28
C TYR A 511 13.75 48.09 -31.01
N LEU A 512 14.29 48.09 -32.23
CA LEU A 512 14.36 49.25 -33.12
C LEU A 512 13.87 48.87 -34.53
N PRO A 513 12.56 49.01 -34.80
CA PRO A 513 12.00 48.59 -36.07
C PRO A 513 12.54 49.41 -37.25
N GLY A 514 12.94 48.73 -38.32
CA GLY A 514 13.40 49.32 -39.58
C GLY A 514 14.90 49.64 -39.68
N ASP A 515 15.68 49.44 -38.61
CA ASP A 515 17.17 49.57 -38.63
C ASP A 515 17.81 48.31 -39.22
N ILE A 516 17.66 48.10 -40.53
CA ILE A 516 18.08 46.86 -41.21
C ILE A 516 19.60 46.81 -41.43
N ASN A 517 20.27 47.97 -41.46
CA ASN A 517 21.73 48.05 -41.57
C ASN A 517 22.45 48.03 -40.21
N LEU A 518 21.68 48.01 -39.12
CA LEU A 518 22.15 47.83 -37.76
C LEU A 518 23.13 48.94 -37.32
N ASN A 519 22.87 50.18 -37.73
CA ASN A 519 23.68 51.34 -37.34
C ASN A 519 23.13 52.06 -36.08
N GLY A 520 22.03 51.56 -35.52
CA GLY A 520 21.35 52.13 -34.36
C GLY A 520 20.36 53.25 -34.67
N GLN A 521 20.05 53.47 -35.95
CA GLN A 521 19.09 54.45 -36.43
C GLN A 521 18.25 53.88 -37.58
N THR A 522 16.92 53.85 -37.41
CA THR A 522 16.00 53.66 -38.52
C THR A 522 15.94 54.96 -39.31
N ASN A 523 16.37 55.00 -40.58
CA ASN A 523 16.26 56.21 -41.41
C ASN A 523 16.15 55.91 -42.92
N LEU A 524 16.34 56.94 -43.75
CA LEU A 524 16.22 56.81 -45.21
C LEU A 524 17.31 55.90 -45.83
N ALA A 525 18.47 55.73 -45.18
CA ALA A 525 19.52 54.85 -45.64
C ALA A 525 19.05 53.38 -45.65
N ASP A 526 18.35 52.94 -44.61
CA ASP A 526 17.73 51.61 -44.52
C ASP A 526 16.71 51.39 -45.65
N SER A 527 15.81 52.36 -45.82
CA SER A 527 14.80 52.31 -46.88
C SER A 527 15.41 52.26 -48.29
N ASN A 528 16.54 52.95 -48.50
CA ASN A 528 17.26 52.96 -49.76
C ASN A 528 17.94 51.63 -50.07
N GLN A 529 18.44 50.90 -49.05
CA GLN A 529 19.03 49.58 -49.25
C GLN A 529 18.02 48.59 -49.85
N ILE A 530 16.79 48.55 -49.32
CA ILE A 530 15.72 47.71 -49.86
C ILE A 530 15.37 48.12 -51.30
N ARG A 531 15.25 49.43 -51.56
CA ARG A 531 14.86 49.95 -52.88
C ARG A 531 15.85 49.60 -53.98
N VAL A 532 17.15 49.53 -53.66
CA VAL A 532 18.21 49.21 -54.64
C VAL A 532 18.24 47.71 -54.97
N LEU A 533 17.77 46.85 -54.08
CA LEU A 533 17.83 45.38 -54.24
C LEU A 533 16.71 44.79 -55.12
N GLY A 534 15.59 45.50 -55.30
CA GLY A 534 14.41 44.98 -56.00
C GLY A 534 13.65 43.90 -55.20
N THR A 535 12.71 43.19 -55.83
CA THR A 535 11.94 42.12 -55.16
C THR A 535 12.81 40.87 -54.99
N ARG A 536 12.97 40.39 -53.75
CA ARG A 536 13.77 39.19 -53.42
C ARG A 536 13.08 38.37 -52.34
N LEU A 537 13.43 37.09 -52.26
CA LEU A 537 13.07 36.26 -51.11
C LEU A 537 14.11 36.45 -50.00
N PRO A 538 13.70 36.37 -48.72
CA PRO A 538 14.63 36.41 -47.60
C PRO A 538 15.47 35.13 -47.50
N ASP A 539 16.71 35.28 -47.03
CA ASP A 539 17.70 34.22 -46.77
C ASP A 539 18.53 34.56 -45.51
N ALA A 540 19.51 33.72 -45.17
CA ALA A 540 20.37 33.88 -43.99
C ALA A 540 21.08 35.26 -43.88
N THR A 541 21.27 35.97 -44.99
CA THR A 541 22.07 37.21 -45.05
C THR A 541 21.22 38.47 -45.12
N ASN A 542 19.99 38.37 -45.62
CA ASN A 542 19.12 39.53 -45.86
C ASN A 542 17.75 39.43 -45.16
N PHE A 543 17.52 38.40 -44.34
CA PHE A 543 16.25 38.17 -43.62
C PHE A 543 15.68 39.42 -42.91
N ARG A 544 16.53 40.29 -42.37
CA ARG A 544 16.12 41.54 -41.67
C ARG A 544 15.54 42.61 -42.61
N MET A 545 15.77 42.51 -43.92
CA MET A 545 15.27 43.45 -44.91
C MET A 545 13.78 43.24 -45.23
N ASP A 546 13.23 42.07 -44.91
CA ASP A 546 11.79 41.80 -44.94
C ASP A 546 11.17 42.28 -43.62
N VAL A 547 10.96 43.59 -43.52
CA VAL A 547 10.57 44.27 -42.27
C VAL A 547 9.19 43.83 -41.79
N ASN A 548 8.30 43.45 -42.71
CA ASN A 548 6.97 42.93 -42.38
C ASN A 548 6.88 41.40 -42.29
N ALA A 549 7.99 40.68 -42.55
CA ALA A 549 8.07 39.22 -42.52
C ALA A 549 7.03 38.54 -43.46
N SER A 550 6.78 39.14 -44.62
CA SER A 550 5.83 38.64 -45.62
C SER A 550 6.39 37.52 -46.50
N ASN A 551 7.66 37.15 -46.30
CA ASN A 551 8.46 36.28 -47.17
C ASN A 551 8.80 36.93 -48.52
N GLN A 552 8.78 38.25 -48.59
CA GLN A 552 9.16 39.02 -49.77
C GLN A 552 9.78 40.34 -49.36
N ILE A 553 11.05 40.56 -49.70
CA ILE A 553 11.74 41.85 -49.57
C ILE A 553 11.32 42.70 -50.77
N ASN A 554 10.53 43.76 -50.58
CA ASN A 554 10.05 44.60 -51.67
C ASN A 554 9.77 46.07 -51.26
N LEU A 555 9.06 46.81 -52.11
CA LEU A 555 8.74 48.21 -51.88
C LEU A 555 7.86 48.43 -50.63
N ALA A 556 7.05 47.44 -50.22
CA ALA A 556 6.26 47.50 -49.00
C ALA A 556 7.15 47.67 -47.76
N ASP A 557 8.25 46.92 -47.65
CA ASP A 557 9.22 47.04 -46.55
C ASP A 557 9.90 48.41 -46.56
N SER A 558 10.33 48.86 -47.75
CA SER A 558 10.93 50.18 -47.94
C SER A 558 9.96 51.30 -47.53
N ASN A 559 8.67 51.16 -47.79
CA ASN A 559 7.62 52.12 -47.43
C ASN A 559 7.31 52.09 -45.93
N ILE A 560 7.35 50.93 -45.28
CA ILE A 560 7.24 50.81 -43.82
C ILE A 560 8.31 51.65 -43.14
N ILE A 561 9.58 51.49 -43.55
CA ILE A 561 10.70 52.27 -43.00
C ILE A 561 10.50 53.78 -43.24
N ARG A 562 10.07 54.19 -44.45
CA ARG A 562 9.77 55.61 -44.74
C ARG A 562 8.66 56.16 -43.84
N SER A 563 7.62 55.37 -43.59
CA SER A 563 6.49 55.78 -42.75
C SER A 563 6.88 55.93 -41.27
N MET A 564 7.89 55.20 -40.82
CA MET A 564 8.41 55.29 -39.45
C MET A 564 9.18 56.59 -39.19
N GLY A 565 9.85 57.14 -40.21
CA GLY A 565 10.75 58.30 -40.08
C GLY A 565 12.05 57.97 -39.34
N THR A 566 12.83 58.99 -39.00
CA THR A 566 14.10 58.80 -38.27
C THR A 566 13.85 58.41 -36.81
N ARG A 567 14.34 57.24 -36.38
CA ARG A 567 14.18 56.73 -35.00
C ARG A 567 15.50 56.20 -34.45
N THR A 568 15.68 56.25 -33.14
CA THR A 568 16.84 55.68 -32.43
C THR A 568 16.45 55.33 -31.00
N LEU A 569 17.23 54.45 -30.37
CA LEU A 569 17.11 54.12 -28.94
C LEU A 569 17.93 55.05 -28.04
N PHE A 570 18.58 56.08 -28.60
CA PHE A 570 19.27 57.09 -27.82
C PHE A 570 18.31 57.82 -26.87
N GLY A 571 18.67 57.91 -25.59
CA GLY A 571 17.84 58.54 -24.56
C GLY A 571 16.71 57.67 -24.02
N VAL A 572 16.57 56.43 -24.49
CA VAL A 572 15.60 55.46 -23.95
C VAL A 572 16.17 54.80 -22.68
N SER A 573 15.43 54.88 -21.57
CA SER A 573 15.82 54.29 -20.28
C SER A 573 15.82 52.76 -20.33
N GLU A 574 16.72 52.14 -19.55
CA GLU A 574 16.66 50.69 -19.35
C GLU A 574 15.42 50.34 -18.52
N PRO A 575 14.72 49.23 -18.82
CA PRO A 575 13.80 48.63 -17.86
C PRO A 575 14.59 48.17 -16.64
N THR A 576 14.03 48.34 -15.45
CA THR A 576 14.59 47.81 -14.22
C THR A 576 13.99 46.46 -13.90
N ASN A 577 14.79 45.57 -13.30
CA ASN A 577 14.27 44.32 -12.78
C ASN A 577 13.27 44.67 -11.66
N PRO A 578 12.04 44.12 -11.62
CA PRO A 578 11.22 44.24 -10.43
C PRO A 578 12.03 43.79 -9.19
N PRO A 579 11.88 44.45 -8.03
CA PRO A 579 12.59 44.03 -6.82
C PRO A 579 12.26 42.57 -6.53
N VAL A 580 13.31 41.76 -6.31
CA VAL A 580 13.18 40.41 -5.74
C VAL A 580 12.32 40.54 -4.48
N PRO A 581 11.21 39.80 -4.33
CA PRO A 581 10.48 39.77 -3.06
C PRO A 581 11.48 39.42 -1.96
N PRO A 582 11.45 40.06 -0.78
CA PRO A 582 12.36 39.69 0.29
C PRO A 582 12.21 38.20 0.56
N ASP A 583 13.33 37.46 0.45
CA ASP A 583 13.37 36.03 0.72
C ASP A 583 12.55 35.71 1.97
N GLY A 584 11.55 34.85 1.80
CA GLY A 584 10.89 34.19 2.91
C GLY A 584 11.88 33.25 3.57
N GLY A 585 12.89 33.80 4.24
CA GLY A 585 13.82 33.07 5.08
C GLY A 585 13.08 32.49 6.27
N PHE A 586 12.45 31.35 6.07
CA PHE A 586 12.16 30.40 7.12
C PHE A 586 12.80 29.08 6.72
N GLY A 587 13.88 28.75 7.43
CA GLY A 587 14.45 27.41 7.43
C GLY A 587 13.36 26.37 7.71
N GLY A 588 13.53 25.21 7.09
CA GLY A 588 12.51 24.18 6.97
C GLY A 588 11.79 23.86 8.27
N MET A 589 10.47 23.73 8.16
CA MET A 589 9.62 22.80 8.90
C MET A 589 8.36 22.56 8.06
N GLY A 590 7.97 21.30 7.98
CA GLY A 590 7.09 20.75 6.97
C GLY A 590 5.68 21.32 6.90
N ALA A 591 5.07 21.09 5.74
CA ALA A 591 3.67 21.32 5.47
C ALA A 591 2.80 20.47 6.41
N ALA A 592 1.94 21.14 7.18
CA ALA A 592 0.72 20.55 7.72
C ALA A 592 -0.39 21.59 7.55
N GLY A 593 -1.40 21.21 6.77
CA GLY A 593 -2.57 22.04 6.49
C GLY A 593 -3.39 22.35 7.74
N GLY A 594 -4.04 23.51 7.74
CA GLY A 594 -4.90 23.95 8.83
C GLY A 594 -5.84 25.06 8.36
N PHE A 595 -6.98 24.63 7.81
CA PHE A 595 -8.14 25.46 7.50
C PHE A 595 -8.69 26.07 8.81
N ALA A 596 -8.81 27.41 8.93
CA ALA A 596 -9.56 28.02 10.02
C ALA A 596 -10.27 29.33 9.63
N ILE A 597 -11.59 29.18 9.70
CA ILE A 597 -12.75 30.07 9.55
C ILE A 597 -12.65 31.44 10.25
N ALA A 598 -13.35 32.40 9.65
CA ALA A 598 -13.61 33.76 10.13
C ALA A 598 -14.52 33.88 11.37
N GLY A 599 -14.32 34.96 12.13
CA GLY A 599 -15.21 35.51 13.16
C GLY A 599 -14.38 36.47 14.04
N GLY A 600 -14.72 37.74 14.31
CA GLY A 600 -16.03 38.36 14.48
C GLY A 600 -16.17 38.79 15.96
N GLU A 601 -15.78 40.04 16.24
CA GLU A 601 -16.19 41.00 17.30
C GLU A 601 -16.67 40.53 18.69
N ASP A 602 -16.07 41.06 19.78
CA ASP A 602 -16.68 41.82 20.92
C ASP A 602 -15.60 42.07 22.01
N ASP A 603 -15.18 43.30 22.30
CA ASP A 603 -15.68 44.29 23.28
C ASP A 603 -15.32 44.08 24.77
N SER A 604 -14.82 45.19 25.33
CA SER A 604 -14.92 45.67 26.71
C SER A 604 -13.87 45.23 27.76
N SER A 605 -13.02 46.19 28.18
CA SER A 605 -13.25 47.00 29.40
C SER A 605 -11.99 47.33 30.23
N GLN A 606 -11.89 48.64 30.54
CA GLN A 606 -11.44 49.28 31.80
C GLN A 606 -9.94 49.47 32.15
N ASP A 607 -9.48 50.69 31.86
CA ASP A 607 -9.02 51.76 32.78
C ASP A 607 -8.67 51.42 34.25
N ALA A 608 -7.43 51.75 34.68
CA ALA A 608 -7.13 52.43 35.96
C ALA A 608 -5.63 52.81 36.14
N THR A 609 -5.31 54.06 35.83
CA THR A 609 -4.59 55.06 36.68
C THR A 609 -3.34 54.75 37.56
N VAL A 610 -2.17 55.26 37.10
CA VAL A 610 -1.13 56.16 37.72
C VAL A 610 -0.16 55.67 38.88
N PRO A 611 0.89 56.44 39.30
CA PRO A 611 2.33 56.28 38.96
C PRO A 611 3.28 56.13 40.20
N GLY A 612 4.61 56.03 40.00
CA GLY A 612 5.54 56.41 41.08
C GLY A 612 7.01 55.98 40.98
N ALA A 613 7.86 56.98 40.73
CA ALA A 613 9.15 57.28 41.40
C ALA A 613 10.29 56.24 41.47
N LEU A 614 11.38 56.56 40.77
CA LEU A 614 12.75 56.12 41.02
C LEU A 614 13.55 57.23 41.76
N PRO A 615 14.36 56.86 42.77
CA PRO A 615 15.68 57.45 43.03
C PRO A 615 16.74 56.33 42.96
N GLY A 616 17.95 56.45 42.40
CA GLY A 616 18.92 57.54 42.48
C GLY A 616 20.13 57.06 43.31
N ILE A 617 21.35 57.18 42.74
CA ILE A 617 22.72 57.11 43.35
C ILE A 617 23.25 55.70 43.73
N GLY A 618 24.50 55.29 43.54
CA GLY A 618 25.78 55.90 43.14
C GLY A 618 26.92 55.03 43.71
N GLY A 619 28.09 54.93 43.07
CA GLY A 619 29.28 54.30 43.69
C GLY A 619 30.34 53.79 42.71
N LEU A 620 31.49 54.48 42.69
CA LEU A 620 32.74 54.18 41.96
C LEU A 620 33.64 53.15 42.75
N PRO A 621 34.97 53.01 42.50
CA PRO A 621 35.59 51.84 41.85
C PRO A 621 36.73 51.17 42.67
N GLY A 622 37.40 50.14 42.12
CA GLY A 622 38.72 49.66 42.60
C GLY A 622 39.14 48.38 41.86
N MET A 623 40.15 48.37 40.97
CA MET A 623 41.62 48.36 41.14
C MET A 623 42.24 47.02 41.59
N VAL A 624 43.38 46.72 40.92
CA VAL A 624 44.47 45.75 41.21
C VAL A 624 44.19 44.31 40.72
N GLY A 625 45.05 43.60 39.98
CA GLY A 625 46.45 43.80 39.53
C GLY A 625 47.17 42.43 39.51
N GLY A 626 48.12 42.21 38.60
CA GLY A 626 49.14 41.16 38.77
C GLY A 626 49.45 40.28 37.55
N SER A 627 50.53 40.62 36.85
CA SER A 627 51.23 39.82 35.83
C SER A 627 52.13 38.74 36.43
N GLY A 628 52.49 37.71 35.66
CA GLY A 628 53.66 36.87 35.96
C GLY A 628 53.97 35.85 34.86
N ALA A 629 55.18 35.91 34.32
CA ALA A 629 55.70 35.12 33.20
C ALA A 629 56.59 33.94 33.64
N ASN A 630 56.84 33.03 32.69
CA ASN A 630 58.16 32.45 32.31
C ASN A 630 58.48 30.97 32.62
N SER A 631 58.73 30.22 31.51
CA SER A 631 59.86 29.32 31.16
C SER A 631 60.34 28.11 31.99
N GLY A 632 60.65 27.03 31.25
CA GLY A 632 61.74 26.03 31.49
C GLY A 632 61.29 24.73 32.19
N THR A 633 61.73 23.50 31.91
CA THR A 633 62.83 22.89 31.14
C THR A 633 62.60 21.35 31.03
N ASN A 634 63.18 20.69 30.02
CA ASN A 634 63.27 19.23 29.70
C ASN A 634 64.07 18.40 30.77
N PRO A 635 64.38 17.06 30.69
CA PRO A 635 64.28 16.05 29.60
C PRO A 635 63.98 14.54 29.97
N GLU A 636 63.80 13.68 28.95
CA GLU A 636 64.25 12.25 28.80
C GLU A 636 63.73 11.71 27.43
N SER A 637 64.52 11.63 26.35
CA SER A 637 65.46 10.57 25.88
C SER A 637 64.82 9.34 25.21
N GLY A 638 65.10 9.14 23.92
CA GLY A 638 64.89 7.88 23.18
C GLY A 638 64.90 8.02 21.64
N ASP A 639 66.10 8.01 21.04
CA ASP A 639 66.42 7.92 19.59
C ASP A 639 65.73 6.72 18.87
N ALA A 640 65.49 6.66 17.55
CA ALA A 640 66.22 7.10 16.35
C ALA A 640 65.23 7.30 15.14
N ARG A 641 65.27 8.39 14.36
CA ARG A 641 66.08 8.68 13.14
C ARG A 641 65.96 7.62 12.02
N GLU A 642 65.27 7.87 10.90
CA GLU A 642 65.53 8.79 9.74
C GLU A 642 65.90 7.96 8.49
N SER A 643 65.21 8.19 7.37
CA SER A 643 65.83 8.64 6.09
C SER A 643 65.19 8.05 4.83
N LEU A 644 64.88 8.96 3.92
CA LEU A 644 64.39 8.84 2.54
C LEU A 644 65.49 8.41 1.55
N GLY A 645 65.09 7.92 0.36
CA GLY A 645 65.79 8.22 -0.92
C GLY A 645 66.10 7.07 -1.89
N GLU A 646 65.24 6.90 -2.93
CA GLU A 646 65.55 6.88 -4.41
C GLU A 646 66.52 5.82 -5.04
N PRO A 647 66.57 5.60 -6.39
CA PRO A 647 65.51 5.35 -7.39
C PRO A 647 65.91 4.19 -8.41
N PRO A 648 65.61 4.14 -9.74
CA PRO A 648 65.25 2.91 -10.48
C PRO A 648 66.38 2.35 -11.39
N PRO A 649 66.09 1.30 -12.22
CA PRO A 649 66.59 1.37 -13.60
C PRO A 649 65.63 0.86 -14.70
N THR A 650 65.75 1.49 -15.87
CA THR A 650 65.19 1.17 -17.20
C THR A 650 66.16 0.35 -18.06
N MET A 651 65.64 -0.52 -18.96
CA MET A 651 65.87 -0.56 -20.44
C MET A 651 65.65 -1.96 -21.09
N LEU A 652 65.03 -1.92 -22.28
CA LEU A 652 64.54 -2.93 -23.26
C LEU A 652 65.66 -3.65 -24.10
N PRO A 653 65.45 -4.38 -25.25
CA PRO A 653 64.28 -5.05 -25.93
C PRO A 653 64.58 -6.46 -26.60
N VAL A 654 63.58 -7.01 -27.35
CA VAL A 654 63.66 -7.83 -28.62
C VAL A 654 63.37 -9.35 -28.60
N ASP A 655 62.21 -9.70 -29.20
CA ASP A 655 61.85 -10.72 -30.23
C ASP A 655 62.08 -12.25 -30.06
N GLY A 656 61.06 -13.01 -30.49
CA GLY A 656 61.19 -14.35 -31.05
C GLY A 656 60.36 -15.47 -30.40
N GLY A 657 59.38 -16.00 -31.13
CA GLY A 657 59.07 -17.44 -31.07
C GLY A 657 57.64 -17.84 -30.73
N THR A 658 56.94 -18.29 -31.77
CA THR A 658 55.70 -19.07 -31.81
C THR A 658 55.62 -20.22 -30.80
N ASP A 659 54.47 -20.44 -30.17
CA ASP A 659 53.87 -21.78 -30.18
C ASP A 659 52.35 -21.78 -29.97
N VAL A 660 51.72 -22.67 -30.72
CA VAL A 660 50.32 -23.05 -30.73
C VAL A 660 50.05 -23.95 -29.53
N THR A 661 48.92 -23.79 -28.84
CA THR A 661 47.96 -24.88 -28.53
C THR A 661 46.80 -24.38 -27.64
N THR A 662 45.61 -24.71 -28.14
CA THR A 662 44.23 -24.67 -27.61
C THR A 662 44.01 -24.82 -26.10
N PRO A 663 42.86 -24.32 -25.60
CA PRO A 663 41.97 -25.16 -24.80
C PRO A 663 40.59 -25.35 -25.43
N ALA A 664 39.98 -26.47 -25.04
CA ALA A 664 38.78 -27.12 -25.57
C ALA A 664 37.46 -26.33 -25.38
N PRO A 665 36.44 -26.60 -26.22
CA PRO A 665 35.11 -26.01 -26.12
C PRO A 665 34.14 -26.88 -25.31
N LEU A 666 33.25 -26.25 -24.53
CA LEU A 666 32.05 -26.90 -24.01
C LEU A 666 30.88 -26.68 -24.97
N MET A 667 30.26 -27.81 -25.30
CA MET A 667 29.21 -28.02 -26.28
C MET A 667 27.87 -27.41 -25.84
N ILE A 668 27.19 -26.78 -26.80
CA ILE A 668 25.74 -26.61 -26.87
C ILE A 668 25.25 -27.54 -27.97
N ASP A 669 24.31 -28.42 -27.64
CA ASP A 669 23.42 -29.13 -28.58
C ASP A 669 22.06 -29.23 -27.85
N LEU A 670 20.94 -28.64 -28.30
CA LEU A 670 20.15 -28.74 -29.54
C LEU A 670 18.87 -29.54 -29.29
N VAL A 671 17.70 -28.91 -29.48
CA VAL A 671 16.49 -29.58 -29.96
C VAL A 671 15.84 -28.71 -31.04
N PHE A 672 15.65 -29.33 -32.20
CA PHE A 672 15.11 -28.84 -33.46
C PHE A 672 13.59 -28.62 -33.42
N GLU A 673 13.10 -27.51 -33.98
CA GLU A 673 11.73 -27.39 -34.50
C GLU A 673 11.65 -27.83 -35.96
N GLN A 674 10.59 -28.57 -36.28
CA GLN A 674 10.30 -29.13 -37.60
C GLN A 674 9.03 -28.47 -38.16
N PHE A 675 9.19 -27.56 -39.12
CA PHE A 675 8.07 -27.06 -39.94
C PHE A 675 7.87 -27.99 -41.14
N ALA A 676 6.66 -28.52 -41.29
CA ALA A 676 6.20 -29.19 -42.50
C ALA A 676 5.00 -28.43 -43.09
N ALA A 677 5.09 -28.12 -44.38
CA ALA A 677 4.04 -27.51 -45.18
C ALA A 677 3.12 -28.60 -45.79
N SER A 678 1.84 -28.28 -45.99
CA SER A 678 1.04 -28.82 -47.08
C SER A 678 -0.07 -27.84 -47.49
N ALA A 679 -0.13 -27.55 -48.78
CA ALA A 679 -1.13 -26.71 -49.45
C ALA A 679 -2.25 -27.57 -50.06
N ALA A 680 -3.48 -27.01 -50.18
CA ALA A 680 -4.25 -26.83 -51.41
C ALA A 680 -5.80 -26.85 -51.22
N GLU A 681 -6.48 -26.16 -52.16
CA GLU A 681 -7.91 -26.14 -52.52
C GLU A 681 -8.78 -25.11 -51.74
N ASP A 682 -9.16 -23.94 -52.27
CA ASP A 682 -9.95 -23.57 -53.48
C ASP A 682 -11.42 -24.01 -53.46
N SER A 683 -12.34 -23.09 -53.16
CA SER A 683 -13.59 -22.87 -53.92
C SER A 683 -14.46 -21.77 -53.30
N ALA A 684 -15.12 -21.01 -54.19
CA ALA A 684 -15.98 -19.86 -53.94
C ALA A 684 -17.45 -20.22 -53.66
N ALA A 685 -18.15 -19.36 -52.91
CA ALA A 685 -19.59 -19.00 -52.98
C ALA A 685 -19.84 -17.98 -51.84
N ASP A 686 -20.09 -16.69 -52.09
CA ASP A 686 -21.37 -16.08 -52.49
C ASP A 686 -22.55 -16.52 -51.60
N GLU A 687 -22.98 -15.63 -50.69
CA GLU A 687 -24.39 -15.29 -50.44
C GLU A 687 -24.52 -14.23 -49.33
N GLN A 688 -25.06 -13.06 -49.71
CA GLN A 688 -25.64 -12.05 -48.80
C GLN A 688 -26.89 -12.59 -48.10
N PRO A 689 -27.30 -12.00 -46.96
CA PRO A 689 -28.71 -11.92 -46.60
C PRO A 689 -29.28 -10.50 -46.83
N PRO A 690 -30.61 -10.39 -47.08
CA PRO A 690 -31.22 -9.23 -47.70
C PRO A 690 -31.73 -8.17 -46.71
N ASP A 691 -31.87 -6.97 -47.25
CA ASP A 691 -32.53 -5.80 -46.69
C ASP A 691 -34.07 -5.96 -46.80
N LEU A 692 -34.80 -5.69 -45.71
CA LEU A 692 -36.25 -5.44 -45.74
C LEU A 692 -36.58 -4.19 -44.92
N LEU A 693 -36.95 -3.16 -45.66
CA LEU A 693 -37.62 -1.93 -45.23
C LEU A 693 -38.98 -2.22 -44.62
N GLU A 694 -39.29 -1.65 -43.45
CA GLU A 694 -40.66 -1.19 -43.14
C GLU A 694 -40.69 -0.08 -42.06
N ASN A 695 -41.06 1.12 -42.52
CA ASN A 695 -41.90 2.15 -41.91
C ASN A 695 -42.01 2.33 -40.37
N SER A 696 -41.48 3.50 -39.97
CA SER A 696 -42.19 4.59 -39.26
C SER A 696 -42.17 4.66 -37.72
N PRO A 697 -42.13 5.90 -37.16
CA PRO A 697 -41.77 6.17 -35.77
C PRO A 697 -42.98 6.60 -34.92
N LEU A 698 -43.07 6.15 -33.66
CA LEU A 698 -43.92 6.77 -32.64
C LEU A 698 -43.27 6.69 -31.25
N LEU A 699 -42.75 7.85 -30.83
CA LEU A 699 -42.73 8.53 -29.53
C LEU A 699 -42.65 7.79 -28.17
N PRO A 700 -42.05 8.46 -27.15
CA PRO A 700 -41.68 7.90 -25.85
C PRO A 700 -42.72 8.14 -24.75
N GLY A 701 -42.56 7.45 -23.62
CA GLY A 701 -43.04 7.94 -22.32
C GLY A 701 -43.61 6.88 -21.37
N LEU A 702 -42.88 6.67 -20.26
CA LEU A 702 -43.37 6.58 -18.87
C LEU A 702 -44.59 5.68 -18.57
N ASP A 703 -44.38 4.56 -17.86
CA ASP A 703 -44.58 4.52 -16.40
C ASP A 703 -44.27 3.14 -15.80
N THR A 704 -43.81 3.21 -14.54
CA THR A 704 -43.52 2.18 -13.54
C THR A 704 -44.45 0.97 -13.46
N PHE A 705 -43.92 -0.24 -13.22
CA PHE A 705 -44.08 -1.04 -11.97
C PHE A 705 -43.45 -2.45 -12.11
N TRP A 706 -42.66 -2.83 -11.10
CA TRP A 706 -41.92 -4.08 -10.81
C TRP A 706 -40.56 -4.28 -11.47
#